data_AF-A0AAD9DDH6-F1
#
_entry.id   AF-A0AAD9DDH6-F1
#
_cell.length_a   1.000
_cell.length_b   1.000
_cell.length_c   1.000
_cell.angle_alpha   90.00
_cell.angle_beta   90.00
_cell.angle_gamma   90.00
#
_symmetry.space_group_name_H-M   'P 1'
#
loop_
_entity.id
_entity.type
_entity.pdbx_description
1 polymer ?
#
loop_
_entity_poly.entity_id
_entity_poly.type
_entity_poly.pdbx_seq_one_letter_code
_entity_poly.pdbx_strand_id
1 'polypeptide(L)'
;MDHNTNTLRFALFQNAIRPKLYQRKKITARATENGGVGSSMDWHQVKQLLVNELGLLPEGPRQQPWAVFTPLGQRIVGENDIVTRGENSSGDDNDDDKHNSVMKSNTQILQELASSGMVLVFQGGNWRWPGVREGFQRNIELSPTLDFTDASTTEKRNITIETLSMTPLVVSIKGFLTDQECDHIATKAEPSMQYSGVSLKDADKGKAASNWRTSQSAFLYSNRDPILTAIDHRTASLSRVPKGHQEVLQVLRYGTTEKYDAHHDYFDPRDYQSDPNTMNLIQRGKRNRFATVFWYLTTVKEGGETIFPQYRNKPLPRGYVHSDCRQGMKKTLKNASILVIGAGGLGSPALLYLAAAGVGYIGIVDADTVDESNLQRQIIHGTSTIDVSKCESAQRRIEDINPFVNVRLYKEEFTSETAMRILGEGFSETKSWDVVLDGSDNFPTKYLINDACDILGIPWVYSAILAFEGQLSTFNYNGGPNYRDLLPTPPPPGDVPSCAEGGVLGVLPGTMGCLQATEALKIILGKDKGLLNGRVLVFDALAMKFSEIGVTKLPDREQPSELIDYQGFCAGPKAIAPKPAAVDAPSNGRTMDEALSDDSSTTIDYHTITPDECLGKLSSGWSPWVLDVRLQTENDIVALPFTDVVVPHRTVRPHHIPKDGEVLVYCKAGVRGKKACAQLVELGVDPKRLYNLDGGIMRWQKEVDPSMPRY
;
A
#
# COMPACT_ATOMS: atom_id res chain seq x y z
N MET A 1 20.45 -3.25 -0.54
CA MET A 1 21.94 -3.19 -0.45
C MET A 1 22.43 -4.51 0.14
N ASP A 2 23.38 -5.22 -0.49
CA ASP A 2 23.80 -6.59 -0.13
C ASP A 2 24.00 -6.86 1.38
N HIS A 3 23.27 -7.86 1.88
CA HIS A 3 23.02 -8.16 3.29
C HIS A 3 24.11 -9.01 3.98
N ASN A 4 25.39 -8.81 3.66
CA ASN A 4 26.43 -9.71 4.16
C ASN A 4 26.67 -9.52 5.67
N THR A 5 26.67 -10.62 6.43
CA THR A 5 27.18 -10.71 7.81
C THR A 5 28.57 -10.07 7.87
N ASN A 6 28.93 -9.47 9.02
CA ASN A 6 30.22 -8.78 9.24
C ASN A 6 30.41 -7.46 8.50
N THR A 7 29.33 -6.91 7.94
CA THR A 7 29.36 -5.58 7.32
C THR A 7 28.84 -4.54 8.31
N LEU A 8 29.72 -3.64 8.75
CA LEU A 8 29.33 -2.42 9.45
C LEU A 8 28.88 -1.40 8.40
N ARG A 9 27.76 -0.71 8.64
CA ARG A 9 27.35 0.44 7.84
C ARG A 9 27.24 1.66 8.72
N PHE A 10 27.86 2.74 8.25
CA PHE A 10 28.01 4.00 8.95
C PHE A 10 27.24 5.06 8.17
N ALA A 11 26.42 5.85 8.85
CA ALA A 11 25.76 7.00 8.25
C ALA A 11 25.94 8.25 9.11
N LEU A 12 26.42 9.31 8.46
CA LEU A 12 26.56 10.62 9.07
C LEU A 12 25.32 11.46 8.72
N PHE A 13 24.55 11.87 9.73
CA PHE A 13 23.38 12.73 9.51
C PHE A 13 23.83 14.17 9.26
N GLN A 14 23.99 14.53 7.99
CA GLN A 14 24.36 15.90 7.58
C GLN A 14 23.29 16.97 7.89
N ASN A 15 22.08 16.60 8.34
CA ASN A 15 21.01 17.59 8.54
C ASN A 15 21.18 18.50 9.77
N ALA A 16 22.21 18.31 10.60
CA ALA A 16 22.60 19.34 11.56
C ALA A 16 23.34 20.52 10.90
N ILE A 17 23.97 20.34 9.73
CA ILE A 17 24.73 21.39 9.05
C ILE A 17 24.75 21.10 7.54
N ARG A 18 23.98 21.83 6.72
CA ARG A 18 24.05 21.76 5.24
C ARG A 18 25.50 21.89 4.74
N PRO A 19 25.98 20.99 3.85
CA PRO A 19 27.03 21.38 2.93
C PRO A 19 26.73 20.89 1.51
N LYS A 20 26.73 21.83 0.56
CA LYS A 20 26.71 21.52 -0.87
C LYS A 20 27.94 20.68 -1.25
N LEU A 21 27.69 19.69 -2.12
CA LEU A 21 28.61 18.76 -2.79
C LEU A 21 30.00 19.33 -3.17
N TYR A 22 31.02 18.47 -3.31
CA TYR A 22 31.75 18.22 -4.58
C TYR A 22 32.65 16.96 -4.52
N GLN A 23 32.82 16.29 -5.66
CA GLN A 23 33.62 15.07 -5.88
C GLN A 23 34.94 15.37 -6.64
N ARG A 24 35.96 14.54 -6.35
CA ARG A 24 37.16 14.15 -7.15
C ARG A 24 38.09 15.23 -7.72
N LYS A 25 39.29 15.33 -7.14
CA LYS A 25 40.60 15.31 -7.86
C LYS A 25 41.66 14.60 -7.01
N LYS A 26 42.55 13.85 -7.66
CA LYS A 26 43.74 13.25 -7.02
C LYS A 26 44.75 14.38 -6.82
N ILE A 27 45.15 14.65 -5.58
CA ILE A 27 46.29 15.52 -5.29
C ILE A 27 47.55 14.75 -5.70
N THR A 28 48.01 14.96 -6.93
CA THR A 28 49.38 14.64 -7.32
C THR A 28 50.17 15.92 -7.18
N ALA A 29 51.08 15.96 -6.20
CA ALA A 29 52.06 17.01 -6.07
C ALA A 29 52.96 16.99 -7.32
N ARG A 30 52.63 17.78 -8.34
CA ARG A 30 53.58 18.13 -9.40
C ARG A 30 54.51 19.19 -8.83
N ALA A 31 55.63 18.73 -8.26
CA ALA A 31 56.82 19.54 -8.19
C ALA A 31 57.30 19.78 -9.64
N THR A 32 57.14 21.04 -10.08
CA THR A 32 57.84 21.77 -11.15
C THR A 32 57.70 21.33 -12.62
N GLU A 33 57.31 22.28 -13.49
CA GLU A 33 57.73 22.29 -14.91
C GLU A 33 58.32 23.64 -15.38
N ASN A 34 58.44 24.66 -14.53
CA ASN A 34 59.30 25.82 -14.83
C ASN A 34 60.14 26.15 -13.59
N GLY A 35 61.47 26.11 -13.77
CA GLY A 35 62.47 26.20 -12.72
C GLY A 35 62.33 27.42 -11.82
N GLY A 36 62.46 27.17 -10.52
CA GLY A 36 62.47 28.18 -9.47
C GLY A 36 62.36 27.51 -8.11
N VAL A 37 63.50 27.10 -7.55
CA VAL A 37 63.60 26.78 -6.12
C VAL A 37 63.32 28.07 -5.37
N GLY A 38 62.19 28.16 -4.64
CA GLY A 38 61.97 29.27 -3.71
C GLY A 38 60.60 29.95 -3.69
N SER A 39 59.49 29.29 -4.02
CA SER A 39 58.18 29.79 -3.56
C SER A 39 57.71 28.96 -2.38
N SER A 40 58.02 29.42 -1.16
CA SER A 40 57.29 28.93 0.02
C SER A 40 55.82 29.21 -0.24
N MET A 41 55.01 28.16 -0.40
CA MET A 41 53.57 28.36 -0.37
C MET A 41 53.22 28.94 1.00
N ASP A 42 52.64 30.13 1.01
CA ASP A 42 52.08 30.66 2.25
C ASP A 42 50.84 29.84 2.62
N TRP A 43 50.44 29.91 3.88
CA TRP A 43 49.33 29.09 4.35
C TRP A 43 47.99 29.50 3.71
N HIS A 44 47.85 30.73 3.21
CA HIS A 44 46.69 31.16 2.46
C HIS A 44 46.59 30.41 1.13
N GLN A 45 47.73 30.18 0.46
CA GLN A 45 47.83 29.39 -0.76
C GLN A 45 47.58 27.89 -0.52
N VAL A 46 48.05 27.32 0.60
CA VAL A 46 47.75 25.93 0.97
C VAL A 46 46.26 25.76 1.32
N LYS A 47 45.68 26.71 2.06
CA LYS A 47 44.23 26.75 2.36
C LYS A 47 43.41 26.87 1.08
N GLN A 48 43.82 27.74 0.15
CA GLN A 48 43.18 27.86 -1.16
C GLN A 48 43.32 26.59 -2.00
N LEU A 49 44.47 25.90 -1.94
CA LEU A 49 44.64 24.59 -2.57
C LEU A 49 43.69 23.54 -1.99
N LEU A 50 43.55 23.46 -0.67
CA LEU A 50 42.60 22.57 0.00
C LEU A 50 41.14 22.93 -0.33
N VAL A 51 40.80 24.23 -0.39
CA VAL A 51 39.48 24.74 -0.82
C VAL A 51 39.18 24.35 -2.27
N ASN A 52 40.14 24.55 -3.18
CA ASN A 52 39.99 24.32 -4.61
C ASN A 52 40.02 22.83 -4.99
N GLU A 53 40.81 21.99 -4.30
CA GLU A 53 40.97 20.56 -4.61
C GLU A 53 39.99 19.66 -3.84
N LEU A 54 39.63 19.98 -2.58
CA LEU A 54 38.74 19.17 -1.74
C LEU A 54 37.29 19.68 -1.70
N GLY A 55 36.97 20.78 -2.40
CA GLY A 55 35.63 21.34 -2.47
C GLY A 55 35.13 21.91 -1.14
N LEU A 56 36.03 22.41 -0.28
CA LEU A 56 35.64 23.12 0.94
C LEU A 56 34.99 24.45 0.54
N LEU A 57 33.91 24.85 1.24
CA LEU A 57 33.22 26.11 0.92
C LEU A 57 34.15 27.31 1.19
N PRO A 58 34.22 28.32 0.29
CA PRO A 58 34.95 29.54 0.56
C PRO A 58 34.31 30.29 1.75
N GLU A 59 35.14 30.99 2.52
CA GLU A 59 34.80 31.56 3.82
C GLU A 59 33.46 32.30 3.83
N GLY A 60 32.54 31.86 4.69
CA GLY A 60 31.41 32.66 5.12
C GLY A 60 31.86 33.77 6.09
N PRO A 61 31.00 34.76 6.36
CA PRO A 61 31.34 36.00 7.10
C PRO A 61 31.69 35.82 8.59
N ARG A 62 31.89 34.59 9.07
CA ARG A 62 32.44 34.28 10.39
C ARG A 62 33.58 33.30 10.22
N GLN A 63 34.82 33.74 10.47
CA GLN A 63 35.96 32.85 10.65
C GLN A 63 35.62 31.87 11.78
N GLN A 64 35.68 30.57 11.49
CA GLN A 64 35.48 29.52 12.48
C GLN A 64 36.74 28.67 12.60
N PRO A 65 37.13 28.29 13.82
CA PRO A 65 38.36 27.55 14.08
C PRO A 65 38.37 26.19 13.39
N TRP A 66 39.56 25.84 12.91
CA TRP A 66 39.84 24.59 12.22
C TRP A 66 41.20 24.03 12.64
N ALA A 67 41.35 22.71 12.52
CA ALA A 67 42.61 22.00 12.74
C ALA A 67 42.67 20.72 11.89
N VAL A 68 43.88 20.30 11.59
CA VAL A 68 44.23 19.12 10.81
C VAL A 68 44.99 18.17 11.71
N PHE A 69 44.62 16.90 11.67
CA PHE A 69 45.20 15.86 12.51
C PHE A 69 45.72 14.70 11.66
N THR A 70 46.73 14.02 12.17
CA THR A 70 47.17 12.73 11.64
C THR A 70 46.06 11.70 11.90
N PRO A 71 46.07 10.56 11.17
CA PRO A 71 45.19 9.44 11.46
C PRO A 71 45.30 8.89 12.88
N LEU A 72 46.36 9.22 13.62
CA LEU A 72 46.62 8.79 15.00
C LEU A 72 46.12 9.84 16.03
N GLY A 73 45.41 10.88 15.60
CA GLY A 73 44.89 11.94 16.48
C GLY A 73 45.94 12.97 16.91
N GLN A 74 47.14 12.95 16.33
CA GLN A 74 48.14 14.00 16.58
C GLN A 74 47.77 15.24 15.77
N ARG A 75 47.68 16.39 16.42
CA ARG A 75 47.43 17.67 15.73
C ARG A 75 48.63 18.00 14.84
N ILE A 76 48.39 18.13 13.54
CA ILE A 76 49.39 18.56 12.55
C ILE A 76 49.46 20.09 12.57
N VAL A 77 48.31 20.77 12.52
CA VAL A 77 48.20 22.24 12.48
C VAL A 77 46.78 22.69 12.84
N GLY A 78 46.59 23.89 13.38
CA GLY A 78 45.30 24.53 13.66
C GLY A 78 45.39 26.05 13.59
N GLU A 79 44.26 26.74 13.76
CA GLU A 79 44.10 28.18 13.49
C GLU A 79 45.17 29.09 14.15
N ASN A 80 45.71 28.68 15.30
CA ASN A 80 46.68 29.45 16.07
C ASN A 80 48.16 29.08 15.83
N ASP A 81 48.46 28.13 14.94
CA ASP A 81 49.80 27.51 14.87
C ASP A 81 50.79 28.21 13.93
N ILE A 82 50.55 29.47 13.51
CA ILE A 82 51.56 30.27 12.78
C ILE A 82 51.54 31.73 13.22
N VAL A 83 52.59 32.14 13.95
CA VAL A 83 53.11 33.51 13.93
C VAL A 83 54.51 33.45 13.33
N THR A 84 54.67 34.02 12.13
CA THR A 84 55.82 34.85 11.75
C THR A 84 55.55 35.38 10.33
N ARG A 85 55.10 36.64 10.25
CA ARG A 85 55.65 37.53 9.23
C ARG A 85 57.02 37.94 9.74
N GLY A 86 58.04 37.84 8.90
CA GLY A 86 59.36 38.34 9.21
C GLY A 86 59.32 39.83 9.60
N GLU A 87 60.06 40.13 10.66
CA GLU A 87 60.89 41.33 10.86
C GLU A 87 60.23 42.71 10.67
N ASN A 88 59.90 43.39 11.79
CA ASN A 88 60.70 44.55 12.25
C ASN A 88 60.15 45.21 13.55
N SER A 89 61.11 45.58 14.41
CA SER A 89 61.14 46.64 15.44
C SER A 89 60.31 46.56 16.74
N SER A 90 61.05 46.20 17.81
CA SER A 90 61.22 46.88 19.11
C SER A 90 60.01 47.34 19.94
N GLY A 91 59.87 46.76 21.13
CA GLY A 91 59.09 47.31 22.25
C GLY A 91 59.01 46.34 23.42
N ASP A 92 59.31 46.85 24.62
CA ASP A 92 59.59 46.16 25.89
C ASP A 92 58.45 45.34 26.54
N ASP A 93 58.91 44.56 27.52
CA ASP A 93 58.26 44.07 28.74
C ASP A 93 57.42 42.78 28.76
N ASN A 94 58.05 41.78 29.39
CA ASN A 94 57.53 40.88 30.44
C ASN A 94 56.16 40.21 30.24
N ASP A 95 56.18 38.91 29.94
CA ASP A 95 55.40 37.95 30.73
C ASP A 95 55.92 36.52 30.54
N ASP A 96 56.21 35.89 31.67
CA ASP A 96 56.59 34.49 31.81
C ASP A 96 55.36 33.59 31.61
N ASP A 97 55.17 33.05 30.41
CA ASP A 97 54.33 31.86 30.22
C ASP A 97 54.77 31.05 28.99
N LYS A 98 55.89 30.33 29.12
CA LYS A 98 56.34 29.36 28.10
C LYS A 98 55.52 28.08 28.19
N HIS A 99 54.35 28.07 27.55
CA HIS A 99 53.78 26.85 27.01
C HIS A 99 54.57 26.43 25.76
N ASN A 100 55.11 25.23 25.83
CA ASN A 100 56.03 24.63 24.86
C ASN A 100 55.29 24.28 23.54
N SER A 101 55.02 25.26 22.67
CA SER A 101 54.51 25.01 21.32
C SER A 101 55.67 24.84 20.34
N VAL A 102 55.95 23.60 19.93
CA VAL A 102 56.93 23.33 18.87
C VAL A 102 56.41 23.88 17.55
N MET A 103 56.94 25.01 17.08
CA MET A 103 56.59 25.61 15.78
C MET A 103 57.16 24.74 14.65
N LYS A 104 56.29 24.21 13.78
CA LYS A 104 56.67 23.39 12.60
C LYS A 104 56.81 24.27 11.35
N SER A 105 57.78 23.95 10.48
CA SER A 105 57.93 24.63 9.19
C SER A 105 56.87 24.16 8.18
N ASN A 106 56.47 25.03 7.24
CA ASN A 106 55.48 24.71 6.18
C ASN A 106 55.88 23.46 5.37
N THR A 107 57.17 23.24 5.15
CA THR A 107 57.70 22.08 4.42
C THR A 107 57.50 20.76 5.19
N GLN A 108 57.68 20.77 6.52
CA GLN A 108 57.42 19.61 7.37
C GLN A 108 55.93 19.25 7.41
N ILE A 109 55.05 20.26 7.49
CA ILE A 109 53.60 20.07 7.48
C ILE A 109 53.17 19.37 6.18
N LEU A 110 53.71 19.80 5.03
CA LEU A 110 53.37 19.21 3.72
C LEU A 110 53.92 17.77 3.56
N GLN A 111 55.11 17.45 4.10
CA GLN A 111 55.63 16.08 4.12
C GLN A 111 54.82 15.14 5.04
N GLU A 112 54.39 15.63 6.21
CA GLU A 112 53.52 14.89 7.12
C GLU A 112 52.14 14.63 6.49
N LEU A 113 51.57 15.61 5.77
CA LEU A 113 50.32 15.45 5.02
C LEU A 113 50.46 14.45 3.87
N ALA A 114 51.57 14.45 3.15
CA ALA A 114 51.82 13.53 2.03
C ALA A 114 52.04 12.08 2.46
N SER A 115 52.65 11.88 3.64
CA SER A 115 52.88 10.55 4.23
C SER A 115 51.69 10.02 5.03
N SER A 116 50.86 10.91 5.58
CA SER A 116 49.61 10.57 6.26
C SER A 116 48.53 10.31 5.22
N GLY A 117 48.36 9.05 4.80
CA GLY A 117 47.41 8.66 3.76
C GLY A 117 45.92 8.95 4.03
N MET A 118 45.55 9.76 5.04
CA MET A 118 44.20 10.28 5.27
C MET A 118 44.29 11.55 6.11
N VAL A 119 43.59 12.61 5.67
CA VAL A 119 43.56 13.91 6.37
C VAL A 119 42.18 14.08 7.01
N LEU A 120 42.15 14.38 8.31
CA LEU A 120 40.93 14.77 9.02
C LEU A 120 40.86 16.30 9.05
N VAL A 121 39.83 16.89 8.44
CA VAL A 121 39.60 18.34 8.44
C VAL A 121 38.41 18.64 9.34
N PHE A 122 38.67 19.33 10.46
CA PHE A 122 37.61 19.81 11.35
C PHE A 122 37.25 21.24 10.98
N GLN A 123 36.00 21.48 10.59
CA GLN A 123 35.44 22.83 10.42
C GLN A 123 34.35 23.03 11.48
N GLY A 124 34.52 24.03 12.36
CA GLY A 124 33.55 24.36 13.40
C GLY A 124 33.35 23.26 14.45
N GLY A 125 34.39 22.50 14.78
CA GLY A 125 34.36 21.44 15.79
C GLY A 125 33.73 20.11 15.34
N ASN A 126 33.40 19.95 14.05
CA ASN A 126 32.76 18.73 13.55
C ASN A 126 33.76 17.76 12.92
N TRP A 127 33.73 16.50 13.35
CA TRP A 127 34.50 15.40 12.77
C TRP A 127 33.96 15.05 11.37
N ARG A 128 34.84 14.98 10.37
CA ARG A 128 34.48 14.48 9.04
C ARG A 128 35.42 13.34 8.64
N TRP A 129 34.88 12.13 8.51
CA TRP A 129 35.53 11.10 7.71
C TRP A 129 35.43 11.52 6.24
N PRO A 130 36.54 11.62 5.49
CA PRO A 130 36.45 12.07 4.11
C PRO A 130 35.87 10.94 3.25
N GLY A 131 34.57 11.00 2.97
CA GLY A 131 34.04 10.34 1.78
C GLY A 131 34.78 10.89 0.57
N VAL A 132 35.51 10.04 -0.16
CA VAL A 132 36.33 10.51 -1.31
C VAL A 132 35.46 10.64 -2.55
N ARG A 133 34.71 9.58 -2.84
CA ARG A 133 33.74 9.46 -3.93
C ARG A 133 32.97 8.17 -3.75
N GLU A 134 31.77 8.09 -4.29
CA GLU A 134 31.00 6.84 -4.29
C GLU A 134 31.79 5.71 -4.98
N GLY A 135 31.73 4.52 -4.37
CA GLY A 135 32.48 3.32 -4.76
C GLY A 135 33.98 3.38 -4.47
N PHE A 136 34.50 4.43 -3.81
CA PHE A 136 35.89 4.42 -3.35
C PHE A 136 36.05 3.42 -2.22
N GLN A 137 36.99 2.48 -2.40
CA GLN A 137 37.36 1.48 -1.41
C GLN A 137 38.78 1.71 -0.91
N ARG A 138 39.00 1.45 0.38
CA ARG A 138 40.32 1.45 1.00
C ARG A 138 40.42 0.33 2.03
N ASN A 139 41.51 -0.42 1.95
CA ASN A 139 41.86 -1.37 3.00
C ASN A 139 42.73 -0.68 4.04
N ILE A 140 42.40 -0.85 5.31
CA ILE A 140 43.22 -0.38 6.43
C ILE A 140 43.38 -1.50 7.46
N GLU A 141 44.53 -1.52 8.11
CA GLU A 141 44.75 -2.29 9.32
C GLU A 141 44.30 -1.43 10.51
N LEU A 142 43.18 -1.81 11.12
CA LEU A 142 42.59 -1.12 12.25
C LEU A 142 43.21 -1.60 13.56
N SER A 143 43.75 -0.65 14.32
CA SER A 143 44.26 -0.92 15.68
C SER A 143 43.12 -1.27 16.64
N PRO A 144 43.38 -2.13 17.64
CA PRO A 144 42.35 -2.58 18.58
C PRO A 144 41.91 -1.48 19.57
N THR A 145 42.76 -0.48 19.83
CA THR A 145 42.44 0.67 20.71
C THR A 145 42.88 2.01 20.07
N LEU A 146 42.50 3.12 20.70
CA LEU A 146 43.03 4.47 20.43
C LEU A 146 44.36 4.75 21.15
N ASP A 147 44.63 4.03 22.24
CA ASP A 147 45.82 4.19 23.06
C ASP A 147 46.84 3.11 22.66
N PHE A 148 47.87 3.52 21.92
CA PHE A 148 48.93 2.63 21.44
C PHE A 148 49.77 2.02 22.58
N THR A 149 49.54 2.42 23.84
CA THR A 149 50.21 1.88 25.03
C THR A 149 49.37 0.85 25.79
N ASP A 150 48.06 0.77 25.53
CA ASP A 150 47.17 -0.22 26.13
C ASP A 150 47.23 -1.55 25.34
N ALA A 151 48.14 -2.43 25.76
CA ALA A 151 48.38 -3.73 25.16
C ALA A 151 47.32 -4.80 25.52
N SER A 152 46.24 -4.44 26.22
CA SER A 152 45.25 -5.40 26.73
C SER A 152 44.37 -6.04 25.64
N THR A 153 44.42 -5.51 24.40
CA THR A 153 43.75 -6.10 23.24
C THR A 153 44.73 -6.16 22.06
N THR A 154 44.96 -7.35 21.51
CA THR A 154 46.15 -7.63 20.68
C THR A 154 45.89 -7.76 19.19
N GLU A 155 44.64 -7.94 18.76
CA GLU A 155 44.38 -8.33 17.37
C GLU A 155 44.01 -7.12 16.49
N LYS A 156 44.94 -6.74 15.61
CA LYS A 156 44.69 -5.78 14.55
C LYS A 156 43.73 -6.39 13.51
N ARG A 157 42.87 -5.55 12.91
CA ARG A 157 41.83 -6.01 11.98
C ARG A 157 42.03 -5.41 10.60
N ASN A 158 42.17 -6.24 9.58
CA ASN A 158 42.10 -5.77 8.20
C ASN A 158 40.63 -5.51 7.84
N ILE A 159 40.31 -4.25 7.57
CA ILE A 159 38.96 -3.83 7.19
C ILE A 159 38.98 -3.13 5.83
N THR A 160 37.91 -3.30 5.08
CA THR A 160 37.68 -2.60 3.80
C THR A 160 36.61 -1.55 4.01
N ILE A 161 36.97 -0.30 3.80
CA ILE A 161 36.09 0.86 3.91
C ILE A 161 35.65 1.28 2.51
N GLU A 162 34.35 1.30 2.24
CA GLU A 162 33.73 1.70 0.98
C GLU A 162 32.81 2.90 1.17
N THR A 163 32.98 3.97 0.38
CA THR A 163 32.02 5.09 0.36
C THR A 163 30.80 4.71 -0.49
N LEU A 164 29.63 4.56 0.13
CA LEU A 164 28.39 4.17 -0.55
C LEU A 164 27.59 5.37 -1.08
N SER A 165 27.65 6.50 -0.37
CA SER A 165 26.95 7.74 -0.71
C SER A 165 27.71 8.94 -0.15
N MET A 166 27.69 10.05 -0.88
CA MET A 166 28.24 11.34 -0.44
C MET A 166 27.20 12.25 0.23
N THR A 167 25.91 11.99 -0.01
CA THR A 167 24.80 12.80 0.52
C THR A 167 23.60 11.90 0.84
N PRO A 168 23.30 11.61 2.12
CA PRO A 168 24.21 11.80 3.27
C PRO A 168 25.48 10.95 3.08
N LEU A 169 26.54 11.27 3.83
CA LEU A 169 27.76 10.47 3.83
C LEU A 169 27.45 9.10 4.44
N VAL A 170 27.51 8.05 3.61
CA VAL A 170 27.32 6.65 4.02
C VAL A 170 28.55 5.85 3.64
N VAL A 171 29.08 5.09 4.59
CA VAL A 171 30.28 4.27 4.43
C VAL A 171 29.95 2.84 4.88
N SER A 172 30.39 1.85 4.10
CA SER A 172 30.36 0.44 4.49
C SER A 172 31.76 -0.01 4.90
N ILE A 173 31.87 -0.76 5.99
CA ILE A 173 33.12 -1.25 6.54
C ILE A 173 33.00 -2.75 6.70
N LYS A 174 33.66 -3.49 5.82
CA LYS A 174 33.67 -4.95 5.79
C LYS A 174 34.80 -5.47 6.68
N GLY A 175 34.55 -6.58 7.38
CA GLY A 175 35.53 -7.25 8.24
C GLY A 175 35.67 -6.63 9.65
N PHE A 176 34.72 -5.77 10.04
CA PHE A 176 34.77 -5.12 11.34
C PHE A 176 34.48 -6.09 12.50
N LEU A 177 33.39 -6.87 12.38
CA LEU A 177 33.06 -7.98 13.26
C LEU A 177 33.50 -9.31 12.63
N THR A 178 33.74 -10.31 13.48
CA THR A 178 33.83 -11.72 13.08
C THR A 178 32.48 -12.40 13.31
N ASP A 179 32.27 -13.55 12.66
CA ASP A 179 31.08 -14.37 12.88
C ASP A 179 30.92 -14.75 14.36
N GLN A 180 32.02 -15.10 15.05
CA GLN A 180 32.00 -15.41 16.48
C GLN A 180 31.56 -14.23 17.34
N GLU A 181 31.97 -13.01 16.98
CA GLU A 181 31.51 -11.79 17.69
C GLU A 181 30.04 -11.50 17.39
N CYS A 182 29.58 -11.74 16.16
CA CYS A 182 28.17 -11.62 15.81
C CYS A 182 27.30 -12.59 16.62
N ASP A 183 27.71 -13.86 16.69
CA ASP A 183 27.04 -14.90 17.46
C ASP A 183 27.02 -14.55 18.95
N HIS A 184 28.16 -14.11 19.50
CA HIS A 184 28.26 -13.70 20.91
C HIS A 184 27.32 -12.55 21.25
N ILE A 185 27.24 -11.52 20.39
CA ILE A 185 26.29 -10.40 20.57
C ILE A 185 24.84 -10.92 20.55
N ALA A 186 24.51 -11.79 19.58
CA ALA A 186 23.16 -12.32 19.42
C ALA A 186 22.73 -13.16 20.65
N THR A 187 23.56 -14.12 21.07
CA THR A 187 23.32 -14.98 22.23
C THR A 187 23.16 -14.17 23.51
N LYS A 188 23.99 -13.13 23.70
CA LYS A 188 23.93 -12.31 24.91
C LYS A 188 22.69 -11.40 24.95
N ALA A 189 22.21 -10.95 23.79
CA ALA A 189 21.03 -10.12 23.70
C ALA A 189 19.73 -10.90 23.95
N GLU A 190 19.66 -12.14 23.48
CA GLU A 190 18.44 -12.96 23.43
C GLU A 190 17.65 -13.04 24.76
N PRO A 191 18.25 -13.27 25.94
CA PRO A 191 17.52 -13.36 27.21
C PRO A 191 16.88 -12.04 27.67
N SER A 192 17.32 -10.90 27.13
CA SER A 192 16.91 -9.56 27.55
C SER A 192 16.12 -8.80 26.48
N MET A 193 15.76 -9.48 25.40
CA MET A 193 14.97 -8.90 24.30
C MET A 193 13.55 -8.56 24.78
N GLN A 194 13.17 -7.30 24.58
CA GLN A 194 11.82 -6.79 24.87
C GLN A 194 11.31 -6.01 23.66
N TYR A 195 9.99 -5.89 23.50
CA TYR A 195 9.43 -5.06 22.44
C TYR A 195 9.93 -3.61 22.55
N SER A 196 10.41 -3.07 21.44
CA SER A 196 11.06 -1.77 21.39
C SER A 196 10.05 -0.62 21.56
N GLY A 197 10.33 0.30 22.47
CA GLY A 197 9.59 1.56 22.62
C GLY A 197 10.05 2.66 21.65
N VAL A 198 9.27 3.74 21.55
CA VAL A 198 9.59 4.95 20.77
C VAL A 198 9.26 6.21 21.57
N SER A 199 10.18 7.18 21.58
CA SER A 199 9.92 8.52 22.15
C SER A 199 9.14 9.37 21.14
N LEU A 200 7.97 9.86 21.55
CA LEU A 200 7.03 10.56 20.66
C LEU A 200 7.30 12.06 20.63
N LYS A 201 7.26 12.66 19.43
CA LYS A 201 7.24 14.12 19.25
C LYS A 201 5.98 14.71 19.85
N ASP A 202 5.99 16.02 20.10
CA ASP A 202 4.84 16.73 20.66
C ASP A 202 3.57 16.51 19.82
N ALA A 203 3.69 16.60 18.50
CA ALA A 203 2.60 16.36 17.55
C ALA A 203 2.10 14.90 17.48
N ASP A 204 2.85 13.98 18.08
CA ASP A 204 2.57 12.54 18.06
C ASP A 204 2.20 11.99 19.45
N LYS A 205 2.19 12.83 20.50
CA LYS A 205 1.72 12.45 21.83
C LYS A 205 0.26 11.96 21.78
N GLY A 206 -0.02 10.83 22.44
CA GLY A 206 -1.34 10.20 22.47
C GLY A 206 -1.61 9.18 21.35
N LYS A 207 -0.72 9.04 20.36
CA LYS A 207 -0.77 7.95 19.38
C LYS A 207 -0.07 6.69 19.93
N ALA A 208 -0.62 5.51 19.65
CA ALA A 208 -0.09 4.26 20.19
C ALA A 208 1.30 3.90 19.62
N ALA A 209 2.27 3.64 20.52
CA ALA A 209 3.66 3.28 20.20
C ALA A 209 3.79 2.07 19.25
N SER A 210 2.85 1.12 19.35
CA SER A 210 2.77 -0.11 18.55
C SER A 210 2.58 0.11 17.05
N ASN A 211 2.20 1.32 16.62
CA ASN A 211 2.01 1.64 15.21
C ASN A 211 3.31 1.91 14.44
N TRP A 212 4.42 2.22 15.14
CA TRP A 212 5.66 2.67 14.49
C TRP A 212 6.80 1.66 14.59
N ARG A 213 6.78 0.79 15.59
CA ARG A 213 7.85 -0.18 15.83
C ARG A 213 7.28 -1.43 16.47
N THR A 214 7.53 -2.57 15.84
CA THR A 214 7.16 -3.89 16.39
C THR A 214 8.38 -4.78 16.57
N SER A 215 9.59 -4.23 16.45
CA SER A 215 10.83 -4.95 16.71
C SER A 215 11.02 -5.25 18.18
N GLN A 216 11.92 -6.18 18.47
CA GLN A 216 12.46 -6.37 19.80
C GLN A 216 13.83 -5.71 19.91
N SER A 217 14.17 -5.22 21.10
CA SER A 217 15.46 -4.64 21.42
C SER A 217 15.97 -5.13 22.75
N ALA A 218 17.29 -5.25 22.84
CA ALA A 218 18.03 -5.44 24.08
C ALA A 218 19.15 -4.41 24.15
N PHE A 219 19.52 -3.99 25.37
CA PHE A 219 20.68 -3.13 25.60
C PHE A 219 21.78 -3.95 26.27
N LEU A 220 22.97 -3.94 25.67
CA LEU A 220 24.14 -4.65 26.15
C LEU A 220 25.19 -3.67 26.67
N TYR A 221 25.65 -3.90 27.89
CA TYR A 221 26.69 -3.09 28.54
C TYR A 221 28.05 -3.77 28.40
N SER A 222 29.04 -3.05 27.89
CA SER A 222 30.38 -3.59 27.63
C SER A 222 31.22 -3.80 28.90
N ASN A 223 30.91 -3.09 29.99
CA ASN A 223 31.67 -3.09 31.25
C ASN A 223 31.84 -4.46 31.94
N ARG A 224 31.11 -5.50 31.51
CA ARG A 224 31.21 -6.87 32.03
C ARG A 224 31.38 -7.92 30.93
N ASP A 225 31.83 -7.49 29.76
CA ASP A 225 32.02 -8.37 28.61
C ASP A 225 33.32 -8.00 27.86
N PRO A 226 34.34 -8.87 27.88
CA PRO A 226 35.62 -8.62 27.19
C PRO A 226 35.46 -8.41 25.68
N ILE A 227 34.55 -9.14 25.03
CA ILE A 227 34.31 -9.06 23.59
C ILE A 227 33.64 -7.73 23.24
N LEU A 228 32.57 -7.36 23.95
CA LEU A 228 31.92 -6.05 23.74
C LEU A 228 32.87 -4.90 24.07
N THR A 229 33.69 -5.04 25.10
CA THR A 229 34.74 -4.05 25.42
C THR A 229 35.72 -3.89 24.26
N ALA A 230 36.22 -4.97 23.68
CA ALA A 230 37.10 -4.92 22.51
C ALA A 230 36.41 -4.31 21.28
N ILE A 231 35.10 -4.52 21.10
CA ILE A 231 34.31 -3.87 20.03
C ILE A 231 34.22 -2.35 20.27
N ASP A 232 33.99 -1.89 21.50
CA ASP A 232 33.95 -0.46 21.82
C ASP A 232 35.30 0.22 21.56
N HIS A 233 36.41 -0.43 21.96
CA HIS A 233 37.77 0.09 21.71
C HIS A 233 38.09 0.16 20.22
N ARG A 234 37.70 -0.84 19.43
CA ARG A 234 37.82 -0.80 17.96
C ARG A 234 36.93 0.27 17.34
N THR A 235 35.71 0.44 17.83
CA THR A 235 34.80 1.51 17.37
C THR A 235 35.39 2.88 17.66
N ALA A 236 36.00 3.05 18.84
CA ALA A 236 36.73 4.27 19.20
C ALA A 236 37.94 4.48 18.28
N SER A 237 38.71 3.42 18.00
CA SER A 237 39.87 3.49 17.11
C SER A 237 39.47 3.84 15.68
N LEU A 238 38.37 3.28 15.19
CA LEU A 238 37.85 3.53 13.85
C LEU A 238 37.31 4.96 13.71
N SER A 239 36.45 5.37 14.65
CA SER A 239 35.80 6.69 14.63
C SER A 239 36.71 7.82 15.11
N ARG A 240 37.79 7.52 15.82
CA ARG A 240 38.61 8.50 16.55
C ARG A 240 37.82 9.30 17.59
N VAL A 241 36.72 8.74 18.07
CA VAL A 241 35.89 9.29 19.15
C VAL A 241 36.16 8.49 20.43
N PRO A 242 36.45 9.15 21.58
CA PRO A 242 36.71 8.43 22.82
C PRO A 242 35.54 7.55 23.24
N LYS A 243 35.82 6.35 23.77
CA LYS A 243 34.82 5.37 24.24
C LYS A 243 33.73 5.99 25.13
N GLY A 244 34.06 6.97 25.97
CA GLY A 244 33.09 7.65 26.84
C GLY A 244 31.98 8.45 26.13
N HIS A 245 32.09 8.66 24.81
CA HIS A 245 31.04 9.31 24.01
C HIS A 245 30.16 8.31 23.24
N GLN A 246 30.41 7.00 23.40
CA GLN A 246 29.60 5.96 22.76
C GLN A 246 28.32 5.72 23.56
N GLU A 247 27.21 5.47 22.86
CA GLU A 247 25.99 5.00 23.48
C GLU A 247 26.11 3.51 23.86
N VAL A 248 25.26 3.07 24.78
CA VAL A 248 25.13 1.64 25.11
C VAL A 248 24.71 0.88 23.86
N LEU A 249 25.33 -0.27 23.62
CA LEU A 249 25.02 -1.11 22.47
C LEU A 249 23.55 -1.55 22.50
N GLN A 250 22.79 -1.14 21.50
CA GLN A 250 21.41 -1.57 21.29
C GLN A 250 21.37 -2.65 20.21
N VAL A 251 20.91 -3.84 20.57
CA VAL A 251 20.68 -4.94 19.63
C VAL A 251 19.21 -4.94 19.24
N LEU A 252 18.94 -4.99 17.94
CA LEU A 252 17.59 -5.00 17.38
C LEU A 252 17.32 -6.33 16.68
N ARG A 253 16.18 -6.95 16.97
CA ARG A 253 15.67 -8.13 16.27
C ARG A 253 14.39 -7.76 15.55
N TYR A 254 14.36 -8.09 14.26
CA TYR A 254 13.19 -7.97 13.41
C TYR A 254 12.78 -9.37 12.98
N GLY A 255 11.59 -9.80 13.38
CA GLY A 255 10.91 -10.94 12.80
C GLY A 255 10.50 -10.68 11.34
N THR A 256 10.17 -11.75 10.61
CA THR A 256 9.76 -11.68 9.20
C THR A 256 8.52 -10.82 8.96
N THR A 257 7.72 -10.57 9.99
CA THR A 257 6.48 -9.79 9.96
C THR A 257 6.58 -8.47 10.74
N GLU A 258 7.72 -8.19 11.36
CA GLU A 258 7.91 -7.02 12.21
C GLU A 258 8.39 -5.81 11.41
N LYS A 259 7.90 -4.62 11.79
CA LYS A 259 8.14 -3.38 11.06
C LYS A 259 8.95 -2.36 11.84
N TYR A 260 9.61 -1.51 11.06
CA TYR A 260 10.26 -0.30 11.51
C TYR A 260 9.82 0.89 10.67
N ASP A 261 9.14 1.87 11.28
CA ASP A 261 8.92 3.14 10.63
C ASP A 261 10.20 3.97 10.66
N ALA A 262 10.44 4.73 9.59
CA ALA A 262 11.56 5.65 9.52
C ALA A 262 11.47 6.66 10.66
N HIS A 263 12.55 6.75 11.44
CA HIS A 263 12.70 7.71 12.53
C HIS A 263 13.97 8.54 12.32
N HIS A 264 14.04 9.68 12.98
CA HIS A 264 15.25 10.49 13.00
C HIS A 264 16.05 10.08 14.23
N ASP A 265 17.31 9.71 14.01
CA ASP A 265 18.29 9.52 15.09
C ASP A 265 18.72 10.85 15.75
N TYR A 266 18.10 11.95 15.33
CA TYR A 266 18.31 13.30 15.82
C TYR A 266 17.01 13.85 16.39
N PHE A 267 17.05 14.34 17.63
CA PHE A 267 15.94 15.07 18.21
C PHE A 267 16.10 16.55 17.89
N ASP A 268 15.21 17.06 17.04
CA ASP A 268 15.10 18.49 16.82
C ASP A 268 14.46 19.13 18.06
N PRO A 269 15.16 20.02 18.79
CA PRO A 269 14.60 20.65 19.99
C PRO A 269 13.27 21.37 19.72
N ARG A 270 12.98 21.74 18.47
CA ARG A 270 11.71 22.38 18.07
C ARG A 270 10.51 21.43 18.10
N ASP A 271 10.73 20.14 17.96
CA ASP A 271 9.67 19.12 17.85
C ASP A 271 9.24 18.51 19.20
N TYR A 272 9.98 18.83 20.26
CA TYR A 272 9.84 18.24 21.61
C TYR A 272 9.80 19.30 22.71
N GLN A 273 9.48 20.55 22.37
CA GLN A 273 9.44 21.69 23.29
C GLN A 273 8.52 21.45 24.49
N SER A 274 7.44 20.68 24.30
CA SER A 274 6.46 20.34 25.34
C SER A 274 6.79 19.06 26.12
N ASP A 275 7.92 18.40 25.85
CA ASP A 275 8.40 17.23 26.59
C ASP A 275 9.67 17.57 27.41
N PRO A 276 9.51 17.98 28.69
CA PRO A 276 10.63 18.30 29.56
C PRO A 276 11.61 17.14 29.73
N ASN A 277 11.15 15.88 29.63
CA ASN A 277 12.02 14.72 29.78
C ASN A 277 12.94 14.58 28.57
N THR A 278 12.39 14.65 27.35
CA THR A 278 13.20 14.62 26.12
C THR A 278 14.10 15.86 26.01
N MET A 279 13.62 17.04 26.41
CA MET A 279 14.45 18.25 26.49
C MET A 279 15.63 18.12 27.45
N ASN A 280 15.41 17.58 28.65
CA ASN A 280 16.51 17.33 29.59
C ASN A 280 17.51 16.28 29.05
N LEU A 281 17.04 15.28 28.30
CA LEU A 281 17.90 14.26 27.70
C LEU A 281 18.83 14.83 26.61
N ILE A 282 18.38 15.80 25.82
CA ILE A 282 19.16 16.35 24.71
C ILE A 282 19.81 17.71 25.02
N GLN A 283 19.52 18.29 26.19
CA GLN A 283 20.12 19.53 26.63
C GLN A 283 21.66 19.42 26.61
N ARG A 284 22.33 20.44 26.06
CA ARG A 284 23.79 20.47 25.85
C ARG A 284 24.32 19.33 24.98
N GLY A 285 23.48 18.70 24.15
CA GLY A 285 23.88 17.70 23.16
C GLY A 285 24.09 16.28 23.69
N LYS A 286 23.78 16.00 24.97
CA LYS A 286 24.11 14.73 25.66
C LYS A 286 23.57 13.45 25.00
N ARG A 287 22.47 13.52 24.25
CA ARG A 287 21.85 12.37 23.55
C ARG A 287 21.42 12.66 22.12
N ASN A 288 21.93 13.72 21.50
CA ASN A 288 21.72 13.97 20.09
C ASN A 288 22.84 13.32 19.28
N ARG A 289 22.50 12.26 18.53
CA ARG A 289 23.47 11.46 17.79
C ARG A 289 24.10 12.28 16.67
N PHE A 290 25.42 12.37 16.68
CA PHE A 290 26.20 12.96 15.59
C PHE A 290 26.45 11.97 14.44
N ALA A 291 26.55 10.68 14.77
CA ALA A 291 26.70 9.59 13.81
C ALA A 291 25.98 8.35 14.34
N THR A 292 25.41 7.54 13.43
CA THR A 292 24.84 6.24 13.78
C THR A 292 25.63 5.12 13.11
N VAL A 293 25.91 4.08 13.89
CA VAL A 293 26.65 2.89 13.49
C VAL A 293 25.70 1.69 13.53
N PHE A 294 25.59 0.96 12.43
CA PHE A 294 24.78 -0.26 12.34
C PHE A 294 25.67 -1.47 12.08
N TRP A 295 25.38 -2.56 12.79
CA TRP A 295 25.99 -3.87 12.55
C TRP A 295 24.93 -4.85 12.07
N TYR A 296 25.21 -5.53 10.97
CA TYR A 296 24.40 -6.65 10.52
C TYR A 296 24.97 -7.93 11.10
N LEU A 297 24.26 -8.49 12.09
CA LEU A 297 24.67 -9.69 12.81
C LEU A 297 24.32 -10.98 12.05
N THR A 298 23.36 -10.91 11.12
CA THR A 298 22.90 -12.05 10.33
C THR A 298 22.75 -11.67 8.86
N THR A 299 23.07 -12.62 7.97
CA THR A 299 22.74 -12.50 6.55
C THR A 299 21.31 -12.94 6.34
N VAL A 300 20.50 -12.10 5.70
CA VAL A 300 19.10 -12.38 5.37
C VAL A 300 18.89 -12.31 3.86
N LYS A 301 17.96 -13.12 3.35
CA LYS A 301 17.62 -13.14 1.91
C LYS A 301 16.98 -11.82 1.46
N GLU A 302 16.16 -11.23 2.31
CA GLU A 302 15.44 -9.97 2.07
C GLU A 302 15.08 -9.30 3.42
N GLY A 303 14.91 -7.98 3.43
CA GLY A 303 14.50 -7.21 4.61
C GLY A 303 15.66 -6.73 5.50
N GLY A 304 15.31 -6.05 6.61
CA GLY A 304 16.28 -5.48 7.57
C GLY A 304 17.07 -4.27 7.05
N GLU A 305 16.65 -3.65 5.94
CA GLU A 305 17.37 -2.54 5.33
C GLU A 305 17.19 -1.23 6.09
N THR A 306 18.28 -0.48 6.23
CA THR A 306 18.25 0.91 6.68
C THR A 306 18.18 1.82 5.46
N ILE A 307 17.12 2.63 5.37
CA ILE A 307 16.95 3.61 4.30
C ILE A 307 17.57 4.94 4.72
N PHE A 308 18.47 5.45 3.88
CA PHE A 308 19.02 6.80 4.02
C PHE A 308 18.32 7.72 3.01
N PRO A 309 17.49 8.68 3.47
CA PRO A 309 16.86 9.65 2.58
C PRO A 309 17.92 10.37 1.73
N GLN A 310 17.64 10.58 0.44
CA GLN A 310 18.55 11.23 -0.53
C GLN A 310 19.79 10.43 -0.93
N TYR A 311 19.92 9.14 -0.54
CA TYR A 311 21.02 8.26 -0.97
C TYR A 311 21.35 8.43 -2.47
N ARG A 312 22.63 8.75 -2.76
CA ARG A 312 23.15 9.05 -4.10
C ARG A 312 22.45 10.20 -4.83
N ASN A 313 22.01 11.24 -4.12
CA ASN A 313 21.27 12.38 -4.66
C ASN A 313 20.03 12.00 -5.48
N LYS A 314 19.46 10.81 -5.24
CA LYS A 314 18.20 10.45 -5.88
C LYS A 314 17.12 11.40 -5.36
N PRO A 315 16.33 12.03 -6.24
CA PRO A 315 15.17 12.79 -5.78
C PRO A 315 14.30 11.84 -4.94
N LEU A 316 13.76 12.35 -3.85
CA LEU A 316 12.70 11.63 -3.15
C LEU A 316 11.63 11.31 -4.21
N PRO A 317 11.17 10.05 -4.32
CA PRO A 317 10.14 9.68 -5.28
C PRO A 317 8.99 10.70 -5.25
N ARG A 318 8.43 11.09 -6.42
CA ARG A 318 7.24 11.97 -6.42
C ARG A 318 6.14 11.27 -5.62
N GLY A 319 5.67 11.92 -4.55
CA GLY A 319 4.72 11.34 -3.61
C GLY A 319 5.34 10.73 -2.35
N TYR A 320 6.67 10.75 -2.18
CA TYR A 320 7.35 10.28 -0.98
C TYR A 320 6.95 11.14 0.22
N VAL A 321 5.98 10.66 0.99
CA VAL A 321 5.78 11.07 2.37
C VAL A 321 6.86 10.36 3.17
N HIS A 322 7.48 11.01 4.17
CA HIS A 322 8.56 10.43 5.00
C HIS A 322 8.19 9.06 5.63
N SER A 323 6.92 8.78 5.58
CA SER A 323 6.29 7.59 5.99
C SER A 323 6.16 6.49 4.95
N ASP A 324 6.53 6.61 3.68
CA ASP A 324 6.18 5.60 2.66
C ASP A 324 7.03 4.32 2.71
N CYS A 325 7.73 4.11 3.83
CA CYS A 325 8.00 2.77 4.38
C CYS A 325 6.76 2.17 5.11
N ARG A 326 5.60 2.86 5.11
CA ARG A 326 4.35 2.68 5.90
C ARG A 326 3.60 1.38 5.63
N GLN A 327 4.07 0.49 4.76
CA GLN A 327 3.35 -0.73 4.42
C GLN A 327 4.00 -2.00 4.97
N GLY A 328 4.49 -1.92 6.22
CA GLY A 328 4.38 -3.07 7.13
C GLY A 328 2.90 -3.29 7.45
N MET A 329 2.30 -4.25 6.75
CA MET A 329 0.91 -4.69 6.88
C MET A 329 0.61 -5.03 8.35
N LYS A 330 -0.50 -4.56 8.93
CA LYS A 330 -0.92 -4.95 10.30
C LYS A 330 -1.01 -6.48 10.45
N LYS A 331 -1.34 -7.16 9.35
CA LYS A 331 -1.31 -8.61 9.17
C LYS A 331 -0.56 -8.90 7.86
N THR A 332 0.51 -9.69 7.88
CA THR A 332 1.17 -10.08 6.62
C THR A 332 0.21 -10.91 5.77
N LEU A 333 0.28 -10.77 4.44
CA LEU A 333 -0.57 -11.56 3.53
C LEU A 333 -0.43 -13.05 3.80
N LYS A 334 0.78 -13.54 4.11
CA LYS A 334 1.05 -14.93 4.51
C LYS A 334 0.26 -15.40 5.73
N ASN A 335 -0.17 -14.49 6.60
CA ASN A 335 -1.00 -14.79 7.76
C ASN A 335 -2.47 -14.42 7.56
N ALA A 336 -2.86 -13.85 6.43
CA ALA A 336 -4.23 -13.46 6.16
C ALA A 336 -5.10 -14.65 5.73
N SER A 337 -6.35 -14.65 6.15
CA SER A 337 -7.37 -15.65 5.85
C SER A 337 -8.56 -15.00 5.15
N ILE A 338 -8.81 -15.39 3.91
CA ILE A 338 -9.87 -14.81 3.07
C ILE A 338 -10.81 -15.92 2.61
N LEU A 339 -12.12 -15.74 2.79
CA LEU A 339 -13.14 -16.63 2.24
C LEU A 339 -13.71 -16.02 0.96
N VAL A 340 -13.76 -16.78 -0.13
CA VAL A 340 -14.41 -16.38 -1.38
C VAL A 340 -15.63 -17.27 -1.60
N ILE A 341 -16.81 -16.66 -1.68
CA ILE A 341 -18.08 -17.34 -1.88
C ILE A 341 -18.46 -17.24 -3.35
N GLY A 342 -18.32 -18.33 -4.09
CA GLY A 342 -18.44 -18.41 -5.54
C GLY A 342 -17.09 -18.30 -6.24
N ALA A 343 -16.70 -19.34 -6.98
CA ALA A 343 -15.53 -19.39 -7.86
C ALA A 343 -15.88 -19.07 -9.32
N GLY A 344 -17.03 -18.42 -9.56
CA GLY A 344 -17.51 -17.98 -10.87
C GLY A 344 -16.82 -16.73 -11.41
N GLY A 345 -17.52 -15.93 -12.22
CA GLY A 345 -16.90 -14.82 -12.97
C GLY A 345 -16.28 -13.72 -12.11
N LEU A 346 -16.85 -13.43 -10.94
CA LEU A 346 -16.33 -12.47 -9.96
C LEU A 346 -15.21 -13.07 -9.10
N GLY A 347 -15.45 -14.26 -8.54
CA GLY A 347 -14.49 -14.92 -7.66
C GLY A 347 -13.22 -15.38 -8.37
N SER A 348 -13.33 -15.76 -9.65
CA SER A 348 -12.22 -16.23 -10.47
C SER A 348 -11.01 -15.28 -10.52
N PRO A 349 -11.13 -14.02 -11.01
CA PRO A 349 -10.03 -13.06 -10.99
C PRO A 349 -9.57 -12.73 -9.57
N ALA A 350 -10.49 -12.68 -8.59
CA ALA A 350 -10.14 -12.38 -7.21
C ALA A 350 -9.21 -13.47 -6.63
N LEU A 351 -9.58 -14.74 -6.76
CA LEU A 351 -8.77 -15.89 -6.32
C LEU A 351 -7.38 -15.89 -6.97
N LEU A 352 -7.29 -15.63 -8.27
CA LEU A 352 -6.01 -15.54 -8.99
C LEU A 352 -5.09 -14.47 -8.39
N TYR A 353 -5.60 -13.25 -8.18
CA TYR A 353 -4.79 -12.16 -7.65
C TYR A 353 -4.48 -12.29 -6.16
N LEU A 354 -5.39 -12.84 -5.35
CA LEU A 354 -5.13 -13.11 -3.94
C LEU A 354 -4.05 -14.18 -3.74
N ALA A 355 -4.08 -15.24 -4.56
CA ALA A 355 -3.03 -16.26 -4.58
C ALA A 355 -1.68 -15.69 -5.01
N ALA A 356 -1.66 -14.94 -6.12
CA ALA A 356 -0.45 -14.28 -6.62
C ALA A 356 0.12 -13.25 -5.63
N ALA A 357 -0.74 -12.54 -4.89
CA ALA A 357 -0.32 -11.61 -3.84
C ALA A 357 0.26 -12.31 -2.61
N GLY A 358 0.07 -13.61 -2.45
CA GLY A 358 0.60 -14.39 -1.33
C GLY A 358 -0.26 -14.33 -0.07
N VAL A 359 -1.59 -14.26 -0.23
CA VAL A 359 -2.53 -14.53 0.86
C VAL A 359 -2.32 -15.96 1.35
N GLY A 360 -2.07 -16.16 2.64
CA GLY A 360 -1.63 -17.46 3.16
C GLY A 360 -2.73 -18.49 3.27
N TYR A 361 -3.98 -18.07 3.43
CA TYR A 361 -5.11 -18.95 3.68
C TYR A 361 -6.33 -18.49 2.85
N ILE A 362 -6.79 -19.31 1.92
CA ILE A 362 -7.93 -19.03 1.05
C ILE A 362 -8.99 -20.12 1.22
N GLY A 363 -10.19 -19.74 1.64
CA GLY A 363 -11.37 -20.60 1.60
C GLY A 363 -12.15 -20.37 0.32
N ILE A 364 -12.67 -21.45 -0.28
CA ILE A 364 -13.49 -21.39 -1.50
C ILE A 364 -14.79 -22.12 -1.23
N VAL A 365 -15.92 -21.44 -1.42
CA VAL A 365 -17.26 -22.04 -1.36
C VAL A 365 -17.86 -22.02 -2.75
N ASP A 366 -18.13 -23.20 -3.33
CA ASP A 366 -18.83 -23.32 -4.60
C ASP A 366 -19.36 -24.75 -4.76
N ALA A 367 -20.64 -24.88 -5.07
CA ALA A 367 -21.32 -26.18 -5.25
C ALA A 367 -21.24 -26.71 -6.69
N ASP A 368 -20.88 -25.86 -7.66
CA ASP A 368 -20.97 -26.18 -9.08
C ASP A 368 -19.74 -26.94 -9.59
N THR A 369 -19.90 -27.47 -10.80
CA THR A 369 -18.81 -27.98 -11.66
C THR A 369 -18.49 -26.99 -12.77
N VAL A 370 -17.31 -27.12 -13.36
CA VAL A 370 -16.86 -26.28 -14.47
C VAL A 370 -17.61 -26.68 -15.75
N ASP A 371 -18.22 -25.69 -16.39
CA ASP A 371 -18.95 -25.84 -17.66
C ASP A 371 -18.28 -25.04 -18.78
N GLU A 372 -18.27 -25.55 -20.00
CA GLU A 372 -17.66 -24.90 -21.16
C GLU A 372 -18.25 -23.50 -21.44
N SER A 373 -19.56 -23.34 -21.29
CA SER A 373 -20.27 -22.06 -21.50
C SER A 373 -19.85 -20.94 -20.53
N ASN A 374 -19.18 -21.33 -19.45
CA ASN A 374 -18.77 -20.44 -18.37
C ASN A 374 -17.30 -19.97 -18.52
N LEU A 375 -16.50 -20.65 -19.34
CA LEU A 375 -15.07 -20.36 -19.53
C LEU A 375 -14.80 -18.96 -20.10
N GLN A 376 -15.75 -18.37 -20.84
CA GLN A 376 -15.63 -17.02 -21.40
C GLN A 376 -15.43 -15.91 -20.34
N ARG A 377 -15.77 -16.18 -19.07
CA ARG A 377 -15.62 -15.22 -17.96
C ARG A 377 -15.00 -15.80 -16.68
N GLN A 378 -14.84 -17.12 -16.58
CA GLN A 378 -14.30 -17.80 -15.39
C GLN A 378 -12.85 -18.26 -15.62
N ILE A 379 -11.95 -17.29 -15.72
CA ILE A 379 -10.56 -17.44 -16.16
C ILE A 379 -9.63 -18.25 -15.23
N ILE A 380 -10.11 -18.66 -14.05
CA ILE A 380 -9.40 -19.54 -13.13
C ILE A 380 -9.57 -21.02 -13.53
N HIS A 381 -10.59 -21.32 -14.33
CA HIS A 381 -10.85 -22.63 -14.90
C HIS A 381 -10.30 -22.72 -16.32
N GLY A 382 -10.22 -23.94 -16.86
CA GLY A 382 -9.81 -24.17 -18.24
C GLY A 382 -10.51 -25.37 -18.83
N THR A 383 -10.31 -25.58 -20.13
CA THR A 383 -10.90 -26.73 -20.85
C THR A 383 -10.49 -28.08 -20.25
N SER A 384 -9.30 -28.17 -19.65
CA SER A 384 -8.81 -29.37 -18.98
C SER A 384 -9.50 -29.68 -17.65
N THR A 385 -10.36 -28.78 -17.15
CA THR A 385 -11.06 -28.94 -15.87
C THR A 385 -12.58 -28.93 -16.01
N ILE A 386 -13.12 -29.04 -17.23
CA ILE A 386 -14.55 -29.27 -17.46
C ILE A 386 -15.01 -30.51 -16.66
N ASP A 387 -16.23 -30.45 -16.12
CA ASP A 387 -16.85 -31.45 -15.23
C ASP A 387 -16.17 -31.65 -13.87
N VAL A 388 -15.05 -30.97 -13.59
CA VAL A 388 -14.42 -30.93 -12.27
C VAL A 388 -15.16 -29.91 -11.40
N SER A 389 -15.25 -30.15 -10.09
CA SER A 389 -15.77 -29.16 -9.14
C SER A 389 -15.03 -27.82 -9.31
N LYS A 390 -15.77 -26.70 -9.33
CA LYS A 390 -15.16 -25.37 -9.43
C LYS A 390 -14.16 -25.12 -8.30
N CYS A 391 -14.48 -25.57 -7.08
CA CYS A 391 -13.57 -25.54 -5.94
C CYS A 391 -12.22 -26.23 -6.22
N GLU A 392 -12.25 -27.46 -6.74
CA GLU A 392 -11.02 -28.22 -7.03
C GLU A 392 -10.25 -27.64 -8.22
N SER A 393 -10.96 -27.23 -9.27
CA SER A 393 -10.33 -26.56 -10.41
C SER A 393 -9.63 -25.28 -9.98
N ALA A 394 -10.25 -24.48 -9.10
CA ALA A 394 -9.66 -23.26 -8.57
C ALA A 394 -8.44 -23.57 -7.70
N GLN A 395 -8.51 -24.58 -6.83
CA GLN A 395 -7.36 -25.02 -6.02
C GLN A 395 -6.15 -25.36 -6.89
N ARG A 396 -6.33 -26.20 -7.92
CA ARG A 396 -5.23 -26.60 -8.82
C ARG A 396 -4.56 -25.38 -9.45
N ARG A 397 -5.35 -24.38 -9.84
CA ARG A 397 -4.82 -23.14 -10.43
C ARG A 397 -4.11 -22.26 -9.41
N ILE A 398 -4.62 -22.18 -8.18
CA ILE A 398 -3.98 -21.46 -7.07
C ILE A 398 -2.63 -22.10 -6.72
N GLU A 399 -2.57 -23.43 -6.62
CA GLU A 399 -1.34 -24.18 -6.31
C GLU A 399 -0.27 -24.00 -7.40
N ASP A 400 -0.68 -23.96 -8.67
CA ASP A 400 0.19 -23.67 -9.81
C ASP A 400 0.75 -22.23 -9.77
N ILE A 401 -0.06 -21.25 -9.36
CA ILE A 401 0.37 -19.85 -9.23
C ILE A 401 1.28 -19.67 -8.01
N ASN A 402 0.91 -20.24 -6.87
CA ASN A 402 1.61 -20.06 -5.62
C ASN A 402 1.38 -21.26 -4.67
N PRO A 403 2.34 -22.20 -4.59
CA PRO A 403 2.20 -23.41 -3.78
C PRO A 403 2.28 -23.16 -2.26
N PHE A 404 2.52 -21.92 -1.82
CA PHE A 404 2.57 -21.57 -0.40
C PHE A 404 1.22 -21.12 0.17
N VAL A 405 0.17 -21.06 -0.68
CA VAL A 405 -1.19 -20.73 -0.26
C VAL A 405 -1.88 -21.99 0.27
N ASN A 406 -2.44 -21.92 1.47
CA ASN A 406 -3.25 -22.99 2.01
C ASN A 406 -4.69 -22.79 1.54
N VAL A 407 -5.26 -23.79 0.87
CA VAL A 407 -6.62 -23.74 0.31
C VAL A 407 -7.55 -24.65 1.09
N ARG A 408 -8.73 -24.15 1.48
CA ARG A 408 -9.81 -24.94 2.10
C ARG A 408 -11.04 -24.92 1.20
N LEU A 409 -11.58 -26.09 0.89
CA LEU A 409 -12.69 -26.25 -0.05
C LEU A 409 -14.00 -26.56 0.67
N TYR A 410 -15.06 -25.88 0.24
CA TYR A 410 -16.44 -26.09 0.65
C TYR A 410 -17.27 -26.35 -0.61
N LYS A 411 -17.40 -27.63 -0.97
CA LYS A 411 -18.10 -28.09 -2.18
C LYS A 411 -19.60 -28.23 -1.92
N GLU A 412 -20.19 -27.19 -1.39
CA GLU A 412 -21.57 -27.17 -0.92
C GLU A 412 -22.17 -25.78 -1.13
N GLU A 413 -23.48 -25.73 -1.16
CA GLU A 413 -24.22 -24.49 -1.35
C GLU A 413 -24.12 -23.60 -0.11
N PHE A 414 -24.05 -22.29 -0.31
CA PHE A 414 -24.02 -21.32 0.79
C PHE A 414 -25.46 -21.01 1.22
N THR A 415 -25.95 -21.79 2.19
CA THR A 415 -27.30 -21.73 2.79
C THR A 415 -27.21 -21.16 4.21
N SER A 416 -28.35 -20.90 4.86
CA SER A 416 -28.37 -20.44 6.25
C SER A 416 -27.65 -21.38 7.22
N GLU A 417 -27.76 -22.70 7.00
CA GLU A 417 -27.08 -23.72 7.79
C GLU A 417 -25.58 -23.72 7.56
N THR A 418 -25.14 -23.74 6.29
CA THR A 418 -23.71 -23.81 5.97
C THR A 418 -22.99 -22.49 6.25
N ALA A 419 -23.67 -21.34 6.12
CA ALA A 419 -23.08 -20.02 6.32
C ALA A 419 -22.51 -19.83 7.72
N MET A 420 -23.29 -20.09 8.78
CA MET A 420 -22.81 -19.94 10.16
C MET A 420 -21.69 -20.92 10.49
N ARG A 421 -21.77 -22.15 9.97
CA ARG A 421 -20.72 -23.14 10.17
C ARG A 421 -19.42 -22.70 9.50
N ILE A 422 -19.45 -22.35 8.22
CA ILE A 422 -18.26 -21.99 7.43
C ILE A 422 -17.61 -20.70 7.95
N LEU A 423 -18.42 -19.67 8.24
CA LEU A 423 -17.89 -18.40 8.73
C LEU A 423 -17.44 -18.49 10.19
N GLY A 424 -18.17 -19.22 11.04
CA GLY A 424 -17.89 -19.38 12.46
C GLY A 424 -16.67 -20.26 12.75
N GLU A 425 -16.47 -21.34 11.97
CA GLU A 425 -15.31 -22.24 12.16
C GLU A 425 -13.99 -21.65 11.66
N GLY A 426 -14.03 -20.59 10.84
CA GLY A 426 -12.85 -19.99 10.25
C GLY A 426 -12.16 -20.88 9.21
N PHE A 427 -10.94 -20.51 8.82
CA PHE A 427 -10.07 -21.38 8.03
C PHE A 427 -9.66 -22.64 8.82
N SER A 428 -9.44 -22.51 10.12
CA SER A 428 -9.23 -23.60 11.08
C SER A 428 -9.69 -23.18 12.47
N GLU A 429 -9.73 -24.12 13.44
CA GLU A 429 -10.13 -23.86 14.82
C GLU A 429 -9.41 -22.67 15.50
N THR A 430 -8.19 -22.36 15.07
CA THR A 430 -7.37 -21.26 15.60
C THR A 430 -7.27 -20.06 14.65
N LYS A 431 -7.99 -20.10 13.52
CA LYS A 431 -7.83 -19.16 12.41
C LYS A 431 -9.17 -18.71 11.84
N SER A 432 -9.75 -17.65 12.40
CA SER A 432 -10.94 -16.99 11.85
C SER A 432 -10.68 -16.36 10.47
N TRP A 433 -11.75 -16.06 9.73
CA TRP A 433 -11.68 -15.28 8.49
C TRP A 433 -11.45 -13.80 8.79
N ASP A 434 -10.54 -13.15 8.06
CA ASP A 434 -10.31 -11.71 8.16
C ASP A 434 -11.26 -10.89 7.30
N VAL A 435 -11.64 -11.44 6.15
CA VAL A 435 -12.51 -10.78 5.17
C VAL A 435 -13.17 -11.83 4.29
N VAL A 436 -14.42 -11.57 3.91
CA VAL A 436 -15.21 -12.36 2.97
C VAL A 436 -15.35 -11.60 1.66
N LEU A 437 -15.20 -12.29 0.52
CA LEU A 437 -15.51 -11.75 -0.81
C LEU A 437 -16.75 -12.45 -1.36
N ASP A 438 -17.67 -11.65 -1.88
CA ASP A 438 -18.86 -12.13 -2.56
C ASP A 438 -18.62 -12.27 -4.06
N GLY A 439 -18.38 -13.52 -4.49
CA GLY A 439 -18.35 -13.93 -5.88
C GLY A 439 -19.69 -14.47 -6.39
N SER A 440 -20.78 -14.31 -5.62
CA SER A 440 -22.11 -14.80 -5.97
C SER A 440 -22.82 -13.86 -6.96
N ASP A 441 -23.76 -14.43 -7.72
CA ASP A 441 -24.47 -13.75 -8.80
C ASP A 441 -25.98 -13.60 -8.54
N ASN A 442 -26.43 -13.89 -7.32
CA ASN A 442 -27.83 -13.85 -6.94
C ASN A 442 -28.06 -13.06 -5.64
N PHE A 443 -29.23 -12.43 -5.51
CA PHE A 443 -29.60 -11.61 -4.36
C PHE A 443 -29.74 -12.41 -3.05
N PRO A 444 -30.39 -13.59 -3.04
CA PRO A 444 -30.49 -14.43 -1.84
C PRO A 444 -29.17 -14.62 -1.10
N THR A 445 -28.11 -15.03 -1.81
CA THR A 445 -26.79 -15.24 -1.24
C THR A 445 -26.20 -13.94 -0.69
N LYS A 446 -26.43 -12.78 -1.34
CA LYS A 446 -25.92 -11.48 -0.86
C LYS A 446 -26.51 -11.07 0.48
N TYR A 447 -27.82 -11.23 0.66
CA TYR A 447 -28.46 -10.99 1.96
C TYR A 447 -27.95 -11.97 3.03
N LEU A 448 -27.78 -13.23 2.65
CA LEU A 448 -27.24 -14.23 3.56
C LEU A 448 -25.81 -13.93 4.01
N ILE A 449 -24.92 -13.57 3.08
CA ILE A 449 -23.54 -13.16 3.39
C ILE A 449 -23.56 -11.93 4.30
N ASN A 450 -24.38 -10.93 3.97
CA ASN A 450 -24.52 -9.72 4.78
C ASN A 450 -24.83 -10.06 6.24
N ASP A 451 -25.91 -10.82 6.44
CA ASP A 451 -26.46 -11.08 7.77
C ASP A 451 -25.49 -11.93 8.59
N ALA A 452 -24.91 -12.97 7.99
CA ALA A 452 -23.93 -13.82 8.67
C ALA A 452 -22.66 -13.06 9.04
N CYS A 453 -22.18 -12.17 8.16
CA CYS A 453 -21.03 -11.32 8.43
C CYS A 453 -21.31 -10.24 9.48
N ASP A 454 -22.52 -9.68 9.52
CA ASP A 454 -22.94 -8.70 10.55
C ASP A 454 -23.00 -9.38 11.93
N ILE A 455 -23.59 -10.58 12.02
CA ILE A 455 -23.66 -11.39 13.25
C ILE A 455 -22.26 -11.72 13.79
N LEU A 456 -21.34 -12.12 12.92
CA LEU A 456 -20.00 -12.57 13.31
C LEU A 456 -18.96 -11.43 13.37
N GLY A 457 -19.32 -10.21 12.97
CA GLY A 457 -18.42 -9.07 12.92
C GLY A 457 -17.29 -9.21 11.89
N ILE A 458 -17.54 -9.89 10.78
CA ILE A 458 -16.55 -10.13 9.73
C ILE A 458 -16.71 -9.10 8.61
N PRO A 459 -15.65 -8.38 8.19
CA PRO A 459 -15.70 -7.50 7.04
C PRO A 459 -16.07 -8.24 5.75
N TRP A 460 -16.88 -7.59 4.93
CA TRP A 460 -17.36 -8.17 3.69
C TRP A 460 -17.16 -7.22 2.51
N VAL A 461 -16.52 -7.72 1.44
CA VAL A 461 -16.35 -7.01 0.17
C VAL A 461 -17.44 -7.47 -0.80
N TYR A 462 -18.49 -6.67 -0.88
CA TYR A 462 -19.64 -6.85 -1.77
C TYR A 462 -19.28 -6.49 -3.21
N SER A 463 -19.76 -7.29 -4.16
CA SER A 463 -19.83 -6.87 -5.56
C SER A 463 -21.07 -7.42 -6.26
N ALA A 464 -21.58 -6.68 -7.23
CA ALA A 464 -22.68 -7.11 -8.08
C ALA A 464 -22.51 -6.59 -9.50
N ILE A 465 -23.12 -7.26 -10.46
CA ILE A 465 -23.07 -6.89 -11.87
C ILE A 465 -24.47 -6.98 -12.45
N LEU A 466 -24.85 -5.98 -13.23
CA LEU A 466 -26.07 -5.97 -14.00
C LEU A 466 -25.78 -5.36 -15.38
N ALA A 467 -25.89 -6.17 -16.43
CA ALA A 467 -25.59 -5.77 -17.80
C ALA A 467 -24.16 -5.21 -17.97
N PHE A 468 -24.04 -3.88 -18.05
CA PHE A 468 -22.78 -3.15 -18.23
C PHE A 468 -22.36 -2.36 -16.98
N GLU A 469 -23.12 -2.47 -15.89
CA GLU A 469 -22.83 -1.80 -14.63
C GLU A 469 -22.28 -2.80 -13.60
N GLY A 470 -21.18 -2.43 -12.96
CA GLY A 470 -20.62 -3.13 -11.82
C GLY A 470 -20.73 -2.29 -10.55
N GLN A 471 -20.99 -2.94 -9.42
CA GLN A 471 -21.04 -2.32 -8.11
C GLN A 471 -20.05 -2.96 -7.16
N LEU A 472 -19.46 -2.16 -6.26
CA LEU A 472 -18.50 -2.62 -5.26
C LEU A 472 -18.64 -1.79 -3.98
N SER A 473 -18.58 -2.44 -2.82
CA SER A 473 -18.59 -1.78 -1.52
C SER A 473 -17.86 -2.62 -0.48
N THR A 474 -17.44 -1.98 0.60
CA THR A 474 -16.91 -2.66 1.79
C THR A 474 -17.92 -2.46 2.93
N PHE A 475 -18.50 -3.56 3.41
CA PHE A 475 -19.51 -3.58 4.47
C PHE A 475 -18.97 -4.23 5.74
N ASN A 476 -19.66 -3.98 6.87
CA ASN A 476 -19.33 -4.56 8.19
C ASN A 476 -17.91 -4.25 8.69
N TYR A 477 -17.26 -3.22 8.15
CA TYR A 477 -15.88 -2.87 8.49
C TYR A 477 -15.83 -1.80 9.60
N ASN A 478 -15.20 -2.10 10.74
CA ASN A 478 -15.00 -1.21 11.88
C ASN A 478 -16.29 -0.50 12.35
N GLY A 479 -17.41 -1.23 12.38
CA GLY A 479 -18.71 -0.64 12.74
C GLY A 479 -19.26 0.33 11.69
N GLY A 480 -18.82 0.24 10.44
CA GLY A 480 -19.42 0.92 9.27
C GLY A 480 -20.76 0.31 8.85
N PRO A 481 -21.44 0.89 7.84
CA PRO A 481 -22.72 0.38 7.36
C PRO A 481 -22.60 -1.01 6.76
N ASN A 482 -23.74 -1.67 6.64
CA ASN A 482 -23.90 -2.97 6.00
C ASN A 482 -24.82 -2.89 4.78
N TYR A 483 -25.06 -4.02 4.13
CA TYR A 483 -25.86 -4.04 2.91
C TYR A 483 -27.34 -3.74 3.15
N ARG A 484 -27.87 -4.02 4.34
CA ARG A 484 -29.24 -3.61 4.71
C ARG A 484 -29.38 -2.11 4.95
N ASP A 485 -28.29 -1.41 5.27
CA ASP A 485 -28.30 0.06 5.27
C ASP A 485 -28.47 0.62 3.85
N LEU A 486 -28.05 -0.13 2.82
CA LEU A 486 -28.26 0.23 1.41
C LEU A 486 -29.61 -0.27 0.87
N LEU A 487 -29.93 -1.55 1.12
CA LEU A 487 -31.15 -2.23 0.66
C LEU A 487 -31.79 -3.00 1.82
N PRO A 488 -32.70 -2.37 2.59
CA PRO A 488 -33.22 -2.92 3.85
C PRO A 488 -33.90 -4.28 3.72
N THR A 489 -34.72 -4.45 2.69
CA THR A 489 -35.54 -5.64 2.46
C THR A 489 -35.15 -6.33 1.16
N PRO A 490 -35.08 -7.68 1.14
CA PRO A 490 -34.84 -8.42 -0.08
C PRO A 490 -35.97 -8.15 -1.10
N PRO A 491 -35.64 -8.05 -2.40
CA PRO A 491 -36.64 -7.90 -3.43
C PRO A 491 -37.54 -9.15 -3.49
N PRO A 492 -38.82 -9.00 -3.83
CA PRO A 492 -39.72 -10.12 -4.03
C PRO A 492 -39.24 -11.14 -5.09
N PRO A 493 -39.75 -12.38 -5.04
CA PRO A 493 -39.36 -13.46 -5.94
C PRO A 493 -39.66 -13.09 -7.39
N GLY A 494 -38.64 -13.13 -8.26
CA GLY A 494 -38.80 -12.81 -9.67
C GLY A 494 -38.82 -11.32 -10.02
N ASP A 495 -38.56 -10.41 -9.06
CA ASP A 495 -38.47 -8.96 -9.32
C ASP A 495 -37.11 -8.53 -9.90
N VAL A 496 -36.06 -9.33 -9.69
CA VAL A 496 -34.73 -9.03 -10.24
C VAL A 496 -34.28 -10.14 -11.19
N PRO A 497 -33.92 -9.82 -12.45
CA PRO A 497 -33.37 -10.81 -13.37
C PRO A 497 -32.05 -11.37 -12.83
N SER A 498 -31.79 -12.65 -13.08
CA SER A 498 -30.47 -13.23 -12.80
C SER A 498 -29.41 -12.63 -13.74
N CYS A 499 -28.14 -12.67 -13.35
CA CYS A 499 -27.03 -12.24 -14.23
C CYS A 499 -27.04 -12.99 -15.58
N ALA A 500 -27.55 -14.22 -15.61
CA ALA A 500 -27.71 -15.03 -16.82
C ALA A 500 -28.82 -14.52 -17.75
N GLU A 501 -29.87 -13.89 -17.21
CA GLU A 501 -31.00 -13.36 -17.98
C GLU A 501 -30.75 -11.95 -18.54
N GLY A 502 -29.88 -11.16 -17.90
CA GLY A 502 -29.58 -9.80 -18.31
C GLY A 502 -28.55 -9.67 -19.43
N GLY A 503 -27.76 -10.73 -19.67
CA GLY A 503 -26.52 -10.65 -20.45
C GLY A 503 -25.46 -9.86 -19.70
N VAL A 504 -24.22 -10.35 -19.63
CA VAL A 504 -23.12 -9.67 -18.94
C VAL A 504 -21.94 -9.57 -19.89
N LEU A 505 -21.37 -8.37 -20.00
CA LEU A 505 -20.10 -8.19 -20.69
C LEU A 505 -19.03 -9.04 -19.98
N GLY A 506 -18.52 -10.10 -20.63
CA GLY A 506 -17.70 -11.14 -19.99
C GLY A 506 -16.48 -10.63 -19.21
N VAL A 507 -15.90 -9.49 -19.62
CA VAL A 507 -14.76 -8.86 -18.92
C VAL A 507 -15.17 -8.11 -17.64
N LEU A 508 -16.42 -7.69 -17.51
CA LEU A 508 -16.90 -6.89 -16.37
C LEU A 508 -16.78 -7.65 -15.03
N PRO A 509 -17.18 -8.94 -14.91
CA PRO A 509 -16.85 -9.78 -13.76
C PRO A 509 -15.35 -9.82 -13.44
N GLY A 510 -14.52 -9.91 -14.48
CA GLY A 510 -13.06 -9.79 -14.41
C GLY A 510 -12.62 -8.53 -13.66
N THR A 511 -13.06 -7.37 -14.16
CA THR A 511 -12.72 -6.06 -13.60
C THR A 511 -13.19 -5.93 -12.15
N MET A 512 -14.45 -6.27 -11.88
CA MET A 512 -15.03 -6.12 -10.55
C MET A 512 -14.38 -7.05 -9.53
N GLY A 513 -14.05 -8.29 -9.89
CA GLY A 513 -13.32 -9.20 -9.01
C GLY A 513 -11.87 -8.75 -8.72
N CYS A 514 -11.21 -8.10 -9.68
CA CYS A 514 -9.91 -7.45 -9.42
C CYS A 514 -10.03 -6.31 -8.39
N LEU A 515 -11.12 -5.52 -8.48
CA LEU A 515 -11.39 -4.48 -7.50
C LEU A 515 -11.77 -5.07 -6.13
N GLN A 516 -12.48 -6.20 -6.07
CA GLN A 516 -12.74 -6.92 -4.81
C GLN A 516 -11.45 -7.38 -4.14
N ALA A 517 -10.54 -8.00 -4.89
CA ALA A 517 -9.23 -8.37 -4.36
C ALA A 517 -8.46 -7.13 -3.86
N THR A 518 -8.57 -6.00 -4.56
CA THR A 518 -7.95 -4.74 -4.13
C THR A 518 -8.51 -4.23 -2.79
N GLU A 519 -9.83 -4.23 -2.61
CA GLU A 519 -10.47 -3.87 -1.33
C GLU A 519 -10.05 -4.84 -0.21
N ALA A 520 -10.08 -6.14 -0.46
CA ALA A 520 -9.70 -7.16 0.50
C ALA A 520 -8.25 -7.00 0.96
N LEU A 521 -7.32 -6.78 0.03
CA LEU A 521 -5.93 -6.49 0.36
C LEU A 521 -5.85 -5.21 1.19
N LYS A 522 -6.53 -4.12 0.83
CA LYS A 522 -6.53 -2.90 1.67
C LYS A 522 -7.00 -3.16 3.09
N ILE A 523 -8.04 -3.98 3.30
CA ILE A 523 -8.53 -4.38 4.62
C ILE A 523 -7.42 -5.11 5.40
N ILE A 524 -6.83 -6.17 4.83
CA ILE A 524 -5.75 -6.95 5.46
C ILE A 524 -4.53 -6.08 5.80
N LEU A 525 -4.17 -5.19 4.88
CA LEU A 525 -3.02 -4.31 5.00
C LEU A 525 -3.25 -3.15 6.00
N GLY A 526 -4.49 -2.96 6.48
CA GLY A 526 -4.89 -1.82 7.31
C GLY A 526 -4.75 -0.49 6.57
N LYS A 527 -5.18 -0.45 5.30
CA LYS A 527 -5.12 0.72 4.41
C LYS A 527 -6.51 1.31 4.23
N ASP A 528 -6.98 1.92 5.31
CA ASP A 528 -8.34 2.42 5.43
C ASP A 528 -8.60 3.61 4.49
N LYS A 529 -7.55 4.34 4.10
CA LYS A 529 -7.66 5.48 3.18
C LYS A 529 -8.18 5.01 1.81
N GLY A 530 -9.39 5.42 1.48
CA GLY A 530 -10.04 5.09 0.21
C GLY A 530 -10.65 3.70 0.17
N LEU A 531 -10.83 3.01 1.30
CA LEU A 531 -11.79 1.89 1.37
C LEU A 531 -13.19 2.37 1.01
N LEU A 532 -14.00 1.48 0.44
CA LEU A 532 -15.39 1.74 0.09
C LEU A 532 -16.35 1.58 1.29
N ASN A 533 -15.83 1.67 2.52
CA ASN A 533 -16.68 1.68 3.71
C ASN A 533 -17.56 2.94 3.72
N GLY A 534 -18.88 2.75 3.71
CA GLY A 534 -19.86 3.84 3.62
C GLY A 534 -20.03 4.44 2.23
N ARG A 535 -19.56 3.77 1.17
CA ARG A 535 -19.72 4.22 -0.22
C ARG A 535 -19.87 3.03 -1.16
N VAL A 536 -20.81 3.10 -2.11
CA VAL A 536 -20.90 2.13 -3.21
C VAL A 536 -20.23 2.74 -4.43
N LEU A 537 -19.18 2.08 -4.91
CA LEU A 537 -18.61 2.36 -6.22
C LEU A 537 -19.53 1.77 -7.29
N VAL A 538 -19.89 2.59 -8.27
CA VAL A 538 -20.63 2.21 -9.47
C VAL A 538 -19.73 2.42 -10.67
N PHE A 539 -19.48 1.35 -11.42
CA PHE A 539 -18.70 1.35 -12.64
C PHE A 539 -19.61 1.10 -13.84
N ASP A 540 -19.80 2.15 -14.65
CA ASP A 540 -20.45 2.05 -15.96
C ASP A 540 -19.38 1.70 -17.00
N ALA A 541 -19.41 0.46 -17.48
CA ALA A 541 -18.44 -0.04 -18.44
C ALA A 541 -18.65 0.49 -19.87
N LEU A 542 -19.87 0.94 -20.22
CA LEU A 542 -20.13 1.54 -21.54
C LEU A 542 -19.56 2.95 -21.60
N ALA A 543 -19.82 3.76 -20.57
CA ALA A 543 -19.31 5.12 -20.47
C ALA A 543 -17.86 5.19 -19.94
N MET A 544 -17.29 4.06 -19.50
CA MET A 544 -16.01 3.98 -18.80
C MET A 544 -15.91 4.97 -17.62
N LYS A 545 -17.00 5.06 -16.85
CA LYS A 545 -17.15 6.04 -15.76
C LYS A 545 -17.27 5.35 -14.42
N PHE A 546 -16.51 5.85 -13.45
CA PHE A 546 -16.65 5.51 -12.04
C PHE A 546 -17.39 6.63 -11.31
N SER A 547 -18.41 6.26 -10.54
CA SER A 547 -19.13 7.14 -9.63
C SER A 547 -19.28 6.50 -8.27
N GLU A 548 -19.53 7.30 -7.25
CA GLU A 548 -19.70 6.82 -5.88
C GLU A 548 -21.01 7.32 -5.30
N ILE A 549 -21.72 6.44 -4.60
CA ILE A 549 -22.94 6.74 -3.86
C ILE A 549 -22.62 6.58 -2.37
N GLY A 550 -22.92 7.60 -1.57
CA GLY A 550 -22.73 7.52 -0.12
C GLY A 550 -23.76 6.60 0.55
N VAL A 551 -23.32 5.81 1.53
CA VAL A 551 -24.18 4.95 2.35
C VAL A 551 -24.00 5.32 3.81
N THR A 552 -25.11 5.57 4.48
CA THR A 552 -25.16 5.89 5.90
C THR A 552 -25.92 4.82 6.66
N LYS A 553 -25.49 4.54 7.89
CA LYS A 553 -26.22 3.64 8.78
C LYS A 553 -27.64 4.11 9.02
N LEU A 554 -28.60 3.19 8.98
CA LEU A 554 -29.97 3.44 9.40
C LEU A 554 -30.06 3.39 10.93
N PRO A 555 -30.59 4.42 11.61
CA PRO A 555 -30.59 4.51 13.07
C PRO A 555 -31.47 3.45 13.75
N ASP A 556 -32.58 3.06 13.12
CA ASP A 556 -33.55 2.10 13.66
C ASP A 556 -33.44 0.71 13.01
N ARG A 557 -32.27 0.35 12.48
CA ARG A 557 -32.05 -0.95 11.84
C ARG A 557 -32.10 -2.07 12.88
N GLU A 558 -33.04 -3.00 12.74
CA GLU A 558 -33.02 -4.25 13.50
C GLU A 558 -31.84 -5.12 13.07
N GLN A 559 -31.07 -5.63 14.04
CA GLN A 559 -30.04 -6.62 13.76
C GLN A 559 -30.71 -7.96 13.44
N PRO A 560 -30.26 -8.67 12.39
CA PRO A 560 -30.77 -10.00 12.10
C PRO A 560 -30.46 -10.93 13.29
N SER A 561 -31.49 -11.49 13.91
CA SER A 561 -31.32 -12.44 15.02
C SER A 561 -31.05 -13.87 14.53
N GLU A 562 -31.50 -14.21 13.32
CA GLU A 562 -31.38 -15.53 12.71
C GLU A 562 -31.17 -15.43 11.19
N LEU A 563 -30.53 -16.44 10.59
CA LEU A 563 -30.37 -16.53 9.14
C LEU A 563 -31.58 -17.23 8.51
N ILE A 564 -32.13 -16.63 7.47
CA ILE A 564 -33.24 -17.18 6.69
C ILE A 564 -32.69 -17.73 5.38
N ASP A 565 -33.19 -18.88 4.94
CA ASP A 565 -32.87 -19.38 3.61
C ASP A 565 -33.70 -18.63 2.55
N TYR A 566 -33.09 -17.60 1.98
CA TYR A 566 -33.73 -16.71 1.01
C TYR A 566 -34.11 -17.41 -0.29
N GLN A 567 -33.60 -18.62 -0.56
CA GLN A 567 -34.08 -19.45 -1.67
C GLN A 567 -35.53 -19.88 -1.49
N GLY A 568 -35.94 -20.17 -0.25
CA GLY A 568 -37.34 -20.47 0.07
C GLY A 568 -38.24 -19.24 -0.02
N PHE A 569 -37.68 -18.04 0.22
CA PHE A 569 -38.40 -16.78 0.04
C PHE A 569 -38.57 -16.45 -1.45
N CYS A 570 -37.58 -16.81 -2.30
CA CYS A 570 -37.52 -16.54 -3.76
C CYS A 570 -38.01 -17.68 -4.68
N ALA A 571 -38.37 -18.83 -4.14
CA ALA A 571 -38.95 -19.92 -4.93
C ALA A 571 -40.44 -19.67 -5.17
N GLY A 572 -40.80 -19.19 -6.36
CA GLY A 572 -42.13 -19.45 -6.91
C GLY A 572 -42.40 -20.97 -6.99
N PRO A 573 -43.67 -21.40 -7.16
CA PRO A 573 -44.04 -22.81 -7.08
C PRO A 573 -43.15 -23.66 -8.00
N LYS A 574 -42.49 -24.68 -7.43
CA LYS A 574 -41.69 -25.67 -8.17
C LYS A 574 -42.54 -26.30 -9.26
N ALA A 575 -42.34 -25.88 -10.52
CA ALA A 575 -42.79 -26.66 -11.65
C ALA A 575 -41.95 -27.94 -11.71
N ILE A 576 -42.58 -29.08 -11.43
CA ILE A 576 -42.02 -30.40 -11.70
C ILE A 576 -41.89 -30.49 -13.22
N ALA A 577 -40.68 -30.27 -13.74
CA ALA A 577 -40.40 -30.47 -15.16
C ALA A 577 -40.34 -31.99 -15.44
N PRO A 578 -41.18 -32.52 -16.36
CA PRO A 578 -40.99 -33.88 -16.83
C PRO A 578 -39.69 -33.98 -17.64
N LYS A 579 -38.97 -35.08 -17.41
CA LYS A 579 -37.70 -35.42 -18.07
C LYS A 579 -37.87 -35.44 -19.61
N PRO A 580 -37.12 -34.66 -20.41
CA PRO A 580 -37.24 -34.73 -21.86
C PRO A 580 -36.57 -36.00 -22.38
N ALA A 581 -37.25 -36.68 -23.29
CA ALA A 581 -36.65 -37.71 -24.12
C ALA A 581 -35.61 -37.09 -25.07
N ALA A 582 -34.57 -37.86 -25.38
CA ALA A 582 -33.46 -37.47 -26.22
C ALA A 582 -33.92 -36.94 -27.59
N VAL A 583 -33.51 -35.72 -27.92
CA VAL A 583 -33.51 -35.18 -29.27
C VAL A 583 -32.30 -34.27 -29.40
N ASP A 584 -31.51 -34.51 -30.45
CA ASP A 584 -30.24 -33.87 -30.72
C ASP A 584 -30.34 -32.33 -30.78
N ALA A 585 -29.46 -31.66 -30.05
CA ALA A 585 -29.28 -30.21 -30.12
C ALA A 585 -28.58 -29.80 -31.42
N PRO A 586 -28.82 -28.58 -31.92
CA PRO A 586 -27.75 -27.77 -32.48
C PRO A 586 -27.15 -26.92 -31.37
N SER A 587 -25.87 -27.14 -31.07
CA SER A 587 -25.01 -26.22 -30.36
C SER A 587 -24.83 -24.95 -31.17
N ASN A 588 -25.29 -23.81 -30.68
CA ASN A 588 -24.80 -22.49 -31.09
C ASN A 588 -25.06 -21.52 -29.94
N GLY A 589 -24.05 -21.35 -29.08
CA GLY A 589 -23.98 -20.20 -28.18
C GLY A 589 -23.75 -18.94 -29.01
N ARG A 590 -24.53 -17.90 -28.74
CA ARG A 590 -24.42 -16.62 -29.48
C ARG A 590 -23.13 -15.89 -29.12
N THR A 591 -22.45 -15.36 -30.13
CA THR A 591 -21.25 -14.51 -29.96
C THR A 591 -21.63 -13.03 -29.79
N MET A 592 -20.73 -12.23 -29.21
CA MET A 592 -20.97 -10.80 -28.88
C MET A 592 -21.33 -9.92 -30.09
N ASP A 593 -20.95 -10.31 -31.31
CA ASP A 593 -21.35 -9.63 -32.54
C ASP A 593 -22.86 -9.77 -32.84
N GLU A 594 -23.50 -10.83 -32.35
CA GLU A 594 -24.96 -11.05 -32.49
C GLU A 594 -25.76 -10.27 -31.43
N ALA A 595 -25.12 -9.87 -30.31
CA ALA A 595 -25.74 -9.03 -29.28
C ALA A 595 -25.62 -7.52 -29.58
N LEU A 596 -24.69 -7.14 -30.47
CA LEU A 596 -24.50 -5.77 -30.94
C LEU A 596 -25.12 -5.51 -32.32
N SER A 597 -25.67 -6.54 -32.97
CA SER A 597 -26.37 -6.47 -34.25
C SER A 597 -27.86 -6.78 -34.14
N ASP A 598 -28.50 -6.42 -33.03
CA ASP A 598 -29.97 -6.44 -32.96
C ASP A 598 -30.57 -5.19 -33.64
N ASP A 599 -30.22 -5.05 -34.92
CA ASP A 599 -31.06 -4.45 -35.96
C ASP A 599 -31.81 -5.58 -36.71
N SER A 600 -32.04 -6.73 -36.04
CA SER A 600 -32.83 -7.82 -36.61
C SER A 600 -34.31 -7.51 -36.43
N SER A 601 -34.82 -6.81 -37.43
CA SER A 601 -36.23 -6.57 -37.69
C SER A 601 -37.03 -7.89 -37.75
N THR A 602 -37.60 -8.30 -36.62
CA THR A 602 -39.01 -8.71 -36.64
C THR A 602 -39.82 -7.48 -36.23
N THR A 603 -40.21 -6.69 -37.23
CA THR A 603 -41.11 -5.54 -37.10
C THR A 603 -42.46 -6.01 -36.59
N ILE A 604 -42.62 -6.03 -35.27
CA ILE A 604 -43.93 -6.07 -34.64
C ILE A 604 -44.44 -4.61 -34.63
N ASP A 605 -45.38 -4.30 -35.51
CA ASP A 605 -45.83 -2.95 -35.92
C ASP A 605 -46.67 -2.19 -34.87
N TYR A 606 -46.16 -1.97 -33.66
CA TYR A 606 -46.74 -1.00 -32.72
C TYR A 606 -46.15 0.41 -32.92
N HIS A 607 -46.90 1.44 -32.57
CA HIS A 607 -46.43 2.82 -32.67
C HIS A 607 -45.37 3.11 -31.61
N THR A 608 -44.34 3.88 -31.98
CA THR A 608 -43.42 4.51 -31.02
C THR A 608 -43.63 6.01 -31.09
N ILE A 609 -43.73 6.67 -29.93
CA ILE A 609 -44.03 8.10 -29.83
C ILE A 609 -43.05 8.77 -28.86
N THR A 610 -42.48 9.91 -29.25
CA THR A 610 -41.61 10.69 -28.35
C THR A 610 -42.43 11.47 -27.31
N PRO A 611 -41.85 11.93 -26.19
CA PRO A 611 -42.56 12.74 -25.21
C PRO A 611 -43.20 14.01 -25.78
N ASP A 612 -42.51 14.73 -26.67
CA ASP A 612 -43.02 15.94 -27.32
C ASP A 612 -44.23 15.65 -28.23
N GLU A 613 -44.13 14.62 -29.08
CA GLU A 613 -45.23 14.18 -29.94
C GLU A 613 -46.43 13.68 -29.11
N CYS A 614 -46.16 12.96 -28.02
CA CYS A 614 -47.18 12.49 -27.09
C CYS A 614 -47.92 13.67 -26.46
N LEU A 615 -47.19 14.67 -25.98
CA LEU A 615 -47.79 15.89 -25.41
C LEU A 615 -48.60 16.66 -26.47
N GLY A 616 -48.09 16.75 -27.71
CA GLY A 616 -48.79 17.39 -28.84
C GLY A 616 -50.10 16.68 -29.20
N LYS A 617 -50.11 15.34 -29.25
CA LYS A 617 -51.33 14.55 -29.49
C LYS A 617 -52.31 14.71 -28.33
N LEU A 618 -51.86 14.59 -27.07
CA LEU A 618 -52.71 14.79 -25.89
C LEU A 618 -53.38 16.18 -25.90
N SER A 619 -52.61 17.23 -26.24
CA SER A 619 -53.10 18.62 -26.36
C SER A 619 -54.10 18.81 -27.51
N SER A 620 -54.07 17.94 -28.52
CA SER A 620 -54.97 17.94 -29.68
C SER A 620 -56.22 17.07 -29.47
N GLY A 621 -56.47 16.61 -28.23
CA GLY A 621 -57.65 15.82 -27.87
C GLY A 621 -57.46 14.31 -27.94
N TRP A 622 -56.23 13.81 -28.10
CA TRP A 622 -55.94 12.38 -27.97
C TRP A 622 -56.10 11.93 -26.51
N SER A 623 -56.85 10.85 -26.28
CA SER A 623 -57.11 10.31 -24.93
C SER A 623 -56.83 8.81 -24.88
N PRO A 624 -55.55 8.39 -24.93
CA PRO A 624 -55.18 6.98 -24.82
C PRO A 624 -55.37 6.47 -23.40
N TRP A 625 -55.54 5.16 -23.26
CA TRP A 625 -55.46 4.49 -21.96
C TRP A 625 -54.00 4.24 -21.59
N VAL A 626 -53.55 4.65 -20.42
CA VAL A 626 -52.13 4.73 -20.08
C VAL A 626 -51.71 3.63 -19.12
N LEU A 627 -50.85 2.76 -19.62
CA LEU A 627 -50.29 1.61 -18.94
C LEU A 627 -48.83 1.89 -18.52
N ASP A 628 -48.59 1.97 -17.21
CA ASP A 628 -47.26 1.96 -16.64
C ASP A 628 -46.80 0.50 -16.43
N VAL A 629 -45.72 0.10 -17.09
CA VAL A 629 -45.19 -1.27 -16.99
C VAL A 629 -44.02 -1.43 -16.01
N ARG A 630 -43.83 -0.43 -15.15
CA ARG A 630 -42.94 -0.47 -13.98
C ARG A 630 -43.57 -1.19 -12.79
N LEU A 631 -42.82 -1.31 -11.70
CA LEU A 631 -43.35 -1.78 -10.41
C LEU A 631 -44.23 -0.71 -9.76
N GLN A 632 -45.14 -1.12 -8.86
CA GLN A 632 -45.94 -0.17 -8.08
C GLN A 632 -45.05 0.78 -7.26
N THR A 633 -43.98 0.26 -6.64
CA THR A 633 -43.01 1.07 -5.90
C THR A 633 -42.30 2.12 -6.76
N GLU A 634 -42.03 1.80 -8.02
CA GLU A 634 -41.45 2.72 -9.01
C GLU A 634 -42.44 3.81 -9.44
N ASN A 635 -43.74 3.50 -9.45
CA ASN A 635 -44.83 4.42 -9.74
C ASN A 635 -45.13 5.34 -8.55
N ASP A 636 -45.10 4.80 -7.32
CA ASP A 636 -45.31 5.53 -6.07
C ASP A 636 -44.28 6.68 -5.87
N ILE A 637 -43.07 6.52 -6.42
CA ILE A 637 -42.04 7.58 -6.42
C ILE A 637 -42.40 8.71 -7.40
N VAL A 638 -42.78 8.34 -8.63
CA VAL A 638 -43.13 9.28 -9.70
C VAL A 638 -43.87 8.55 -10.80
N ALA A 639 -44.96 9.14 -11.28
CA ALA A 639 -45.80 8.63 -12.34
C ALA A 639 -46.19 9.77 -13.31
N LEU A 640 -46.54 9.41 -14.55
CA LEU A 640 -47.26 10.35 -15.39
C LEU A 640 -48.63 10.61 -14.76
N PRO A 641 -49.08 11.89 -14.65
CA PRO A 641 -50.27 12.26 -13.89
C PRO A 641 -51.57 11.67 -14.46
N PHE A 642 -51.52 11.16 -15.69
CA PHE A 642 -52.63 10.55 -16.42
C PHE A 642 -52.46 9.02 -16.57
N THR A 643 -51.71 8.37 -15.67
CA THR A 643 -51.58 6.90 -15.66
C THR A 643 -52.89 6.24 -15.21
N ASP A 644 -53.41 5.31 -16.01
CA ASP A 644 -54.65 4.57 -15.68
C ASP A 644 -54.38 3.31 -14.85
N VAL A 645 -53.30 2.58 -15.17
CA VAL A 645 -52.92 1.37 -14.44
C VAL A 645 -51.42 1.19 -14.34
N VAL A 646 -51.00 0.45 -13.32
CA VAL A 646 -49.64 -0.07 -13.18
C VAL A 646 -49.69 -1.59 -13.24
N VAL A 647 -49.05 -2.17 -14.27
CA VAL A 647 -48.91 -3.63 -14.40
C VAL A 647 -47.51 -3.95 -14.89
N PRO A 648 -46.64 -4.58 -14.09
CA PRO A 648 -45.27 -4.88 -14.47
C PRO A 648 -45.18 -5.58 -15.83
N HIS A 649 -44.22 -5.19 -16.67
CA HIS A 649 -44.10 -5.71 -18.04
C HIS A 649 -44.10 -7.24 -18.15
N ARG A 650 -43.64 -7.98 -17.13
CA ARG A 650 -43.61 -9.45 -17.10
C ARG A 650 -45.00 -10.09 -16.93
N THR A 651 -45.88 -9.40 -16.21
CA THR A 651 -47.22 -9.88 -15.85
C THR A 651 -48.32 -9.25 -16.70
N VAL A 652 -47.97 -8.31 -17.59
CA VAL A 652 -48.93 -7.70 -18.53
C VAL A 652 -49.56 -8.78 -19.40
N ARG A 653 -50.88 -8.67 -19.60
CA ARG A 653 -51.71 -9.61 -20.37
C ARG A 653 -52.85 -8.82 -21.00
N PRO A 654 -53.50 -9.34 -22.07
CA PRO A 654 -54.59 -8.62 -22.75
C PRO A 654 -55.76 -8.22 -21.84
N HIS A 655 -56.04 -8.96 -20.76
CA HIS A 655 -57.12 -8.62 -19.82
C HIS A 655 -56.80 -7.44 -18.89
N HIS A 656 -55.54 -6.99 -18.85
CA HIS A 656 -55.12 -5.82 -18.07
C HIS A 656 -55.33 -4.49 -18.81
N ILE A 657 -55.66 -4.54 -20.11
CA ILE A 657 -55.90 -3.35 -20.94
C ILE A 657 -57.35 -3.35 -21.46
N PRO A 658 -57.92 -2.18 -21.81
CA PRO A 658 -59.27 -2.13 -22.37
C PRO A 658 -59.36 -2.86 -23.72
N LYS A 659 -60.53 -3.45 -23.97
CA LYS A 659 -60.80 -4.21 -25.20
C LYS A 659 -60.76 -3.36 -26.47
N ASP A 660 -61.08 -2.07 -26.37
CA ASP A 660 -61.09 -1.09 -27.47
C ASP A 660 -60.30 0.17 -27.08
N GLY A 661 -59.96 1.02 -28.07
CA GLY A 661 -59.20 2.26 -27.85
C GLY A 661 -57.68 2.08 -27.88
N GLU A 662 -56.96 3.20 -28.04
CA GLU A 662 -55.49 3.23 -28.09
C GLU A 662 -54.89 3.17 -26.68
N VAL A 663 -53.75 2.51 -26.54
CA VAL A 663 -53.04 2.29 -25.26
C VAL A 663 -51.64 2.88 -25.36
N LEU A 664 -51.33 3.82 -24.46
CA LEU A 664 -49.98 4.36 -24.27
C LEU A 664 -49.26 3.53 -23.21
N VAL A 665 -48.14 2.92 -23.57
CA VAL A 665 -47.32 2.09 -22.69
C VAL A 665 -46.03 2.83 -22.37
N TYR A 666 -45.71 2.99 -21.09
CA TYR A 666 -44.44 3.58 -20.69
C TYR A 666 -43.76 2.81 -19.57
N CYS A 667 -42.45 3.00 -19.46
CA CYS A 667 -41.66 2.48 -18.34
C CYS A 667 -40.59 3.50 -17.93
N LYS A 668 -39.53 3.08 -17.22
CA LYS A 668 -38.46 4.00 -16.80
C LYS A 668 -37.70 4.61 -17.99
N ALA A 669 -37.20 3.78 -18.91
CA ALA A 669 -36.28 4.19 -19.99
C ALA A 669 -36.68 3.66 -21.40
N GLY A 670 -37.92 3.23 -21.60
CA GLY A 670 -38.46 2.75 -22.87
C GLY A 670 -38.25 1.25 -23.18
N VAL A 671 -37.20 0.61 -22.64
CA VAL A 671 -36.88 -0.81 -22.95
C VAL A 671 -38.00 -1.77 -22.52
N ARG A 672 -38.52 -1.62 -21.29
CA ARG A 672 -39.61 -2.47 -20.78
C ARG A 672 -40.95 -2.22 -21.49
N GLY A 673 -41.17 -1.00 -21.99
CA GLY A 673 -42.37 -0.66 -22.76
C GLY A 673 -42.40 -1.39 -24.10
N LYS A 674 -41.27 -1.44 -24.81
CA LYS A 674 -41.10 -2.23 -26.05
C LYS A 674 -41.40 -3.72 -25.83
N LYS A 675 -40.86 -4.30 -24.75
CA LYS A 675 -41.11 -5.71 -24.39
C LYS A 675 -42.59 -5.97 -24.07
N ALA A 676 -43.23 -5.09 -23.32
CA ALA A 676 -44.65 -5.20 -23.00
C ALA A 676 -45.52 -5.08 -24.26
N CYS A 677 -45.20 -4.17 -25.18
CA CYS A 677 -45.92 -4.05 -26.44
C CYS A 677 -45.77 -5.31 -27.30
N ALA A 678 -44.53 -5.81 -27.48
CA ALA A 678 -44.28 -7.04 -28.21
C ALA A 678 -45.08 -8.23 -27.63
N GLN A 679 -45.04 -8.39 -26.31
CA GLN A 679 -45.78 -9.45 -25.62
C GLN A 679 -47.31 -9.32 -25.79
N LEU A 680 -47.85 -8.11 -25.72
CA LEU A 680 -49.29 -7.89 -25.94
C LEU A 680 -49.69 -8.25 -27.37
N VAL A 681 -48.86 -7.93 -28.36
CA VAL A 681 -49.11 -8.29 -29.76
C VAL A 681 -49.05 -9.81 -29.96
N GLU A 682 -48.06 -10.48 -29.40
CA GLU A 682 -47.98 -11.95 -29.41
C GLU A 682 -49.22 -12.61 -28.78
N LEU A 683 -49.78 -11.97 -27.75
CA LEU A 683 -51.00 -12.42 -27.07
C LEU A 683 -52.30 -11.97 -27.77
N GLY A 684 -52.22 -11.45 -29.00
CA GLY A 684 -53.35 -11.16 -29.87
C GLY A 684 -53.94 -9.75 -29.75
N VAL A 685 -53.24 -8.81 -29.12
CA VAL A 685 -53.63 -7.39 -29.12
C VAL A 685 -53.25 -6.76 -30.45
N ASP A 686 -54.18 -6.01 -31.06
CA ASP A 686 -53.92 -5.30 -32.31
C ASP A 686 -52.76 -4.28 -32.13
N PRO A 687 -51.65 -4.44 -32.86
CA PRO A 687 -50.46 -3.61 -32.69
C PRO A 687 -50.71 -2.13 -33.04
N LYS A 688 -51.68 -1.83 -33.91
CA LYS A 688 -52.05 -0.44 -34.27
C LYS A 688 -52.63 0.36 -33.10
N ARG A 689 -53.06 -0.32 -32.05
CA ARG A 689 -53.60 0.31 -30.84
C ARG A 689 -52.52 0.63 -29.81
N LEU A 690 -51.32 0.10 -29.95
CA LEU A 690 -50.26 0.23 -28.95
C LEU A 690 -49.29 1.35 -29.31
N TYR A 691 -49.04 2.23 -28.35
CA TYR A 691 -48.08 3.32 -28.44
C TYR A 691 -47.04 3.16 -27.34
N ASN A 692 -45.78 2.86 -27.69
CA ASN A 692 -44.68 2.85 -26.75
C ASN A 692 -44.08 4.26 -26.60
N LEU A 693 -44.05 4.79 -25.37
CA LEU A 693 -43.40 6.06 -25.06
C LEU A 693 -41.88 5.90 -25.13
N ASP A 694 -41.27 6.51 -26.14
CA ASP A 694 -39.84 6.41 -26.37
C ASP A 694 -39.03 7.06 -25.25
N GLY A 695 -37.99 6.36 -24.79
CA GLY A 695 -37.19 6.77 -23.64
C GLY A 695 -37.91 6.80 -22.29
N GLY A 696 -39.20 6.42 -22.24
CA GLY A 696 -39.98 6.29 -21.00
C GLY A 696 -40.13 7.59 -20.20
N ILE A 697 -40.44 7.45 -18.90
CA ILE A 697 -40.63 8.59 -17.99
C ILE A 697 -39.34 9.39 -17.80
N MET A 698 -38.15 8.79 -17.92
CA MET A 698 -36.89 9.53 -17.84
C MET A 698 -36.75 10.57 -18.96
N ARG A 699 -37.16 10.22 -20.19
CA ARG A 699 -37.13 11.15 -21.32
C ARG A 699 -38.21 12.22 -21.15
N TRP A 700 -39.40 11.84 -20.66
CA TRP A 700 -40.45 12.79 -20.28
C TRP A 700 -39.99 13.81 -19.24
N GLN A 701 -39.30 13.37 -18.20
CA GLN A 701 -38.72 14.21 -17.15
C GLN A 701 -37.60 15.13 -17.65
N LYS A 702 -37.03 14.87 -18.82
CA LYS A 702 -36.00 15.70 -19.42
C LYS A 702 -36.60 16.73 -20.36
N GLU A 703 -37.58 16.32 -21.16
CA GLU A 703 -38.09 17.08 -22.29
C GLU A 703 -39.40 17.82 -21.98
N VAL A 704 -40.26 17.26 -21.12
CA VAL A 704 -41.61 17.78 -20.86
C VAL A 704 -41.73 18.38 -19.46
N ASP A 705 -41.37 17.64 -18.42
CA ASP A 705 -41.49 18.10 -17.03
C ASP A 705 -40.21 17.85 -16.20
N PRO A 706 -39.24 18.78 -16.25
CA PRO A 706 -38.02 18.73 -15.44
C PRO A 706 -38.23 18.79 -13.92
N SER A 707 -39.42 19.14 -13.44
CA SER A 707 -39.70 19.26 -12.00
C SER A 707 -40.06 17.92 -11.34
N MET A 708 -40.40 16.90 -12.14
CA MET A 708 -40.72 15.55 -11.65
C MET A 708 -39.53 14.88 -10.93
N PRO A 709 -39.75 14.20 -9.79
CA PRO A 709 -38.70 13.48 -9.06
C PRO A 709 -37.98 12.42 -9.92
N ARG A 710 -36.65 12.32 -9.80
CA ARG A 710 -35.84 11.32 -10.52
C ARG A 710 -35.27 10.30 -9.53
N TYR A 711 -35.23 9.03 -9.93
CA TYR A 711 -34.66 7.91 -9.19
C TYR A 711 -33.94 6.94 -10.12
#